data_AF-A0AAD9R1R7-F1
#
_entry.id   AF-A0AAD9R1R7-F1
#
_cell.length_a   1.000
_cell.length_b   1.000
_cell.length_c   1.000
_cell.angle_alpha   90.00
_cell.angle_beta   90.00
_cell.angle_gamma   90.00
#
_symmetry.space_group_name_H-M   'P 1'
#
loop_
_entity.id
_entity.type
_entity.pdbx_description
1 polymer ?
#
loop_
_entity_poly.entity_id
_entity_poly.type
_entity_poly.pdbx_seq_one_letter_code
_entity_poly.pdbx_strand_id
1 'polypeptide(L)'
;MSSVFSCGFSRVAVKESFHKPGSMAYESNPAQRWENYLKLLDESAHEKLAVERTLFVKKSRSVYDLFRKMNSQKRNEYLRYFSLTNWKAIPETQKSEHTRSNCDACHVHHFAMHSTFPNAAQLKPLKLVRDGLAQNESNGNVNVKPTQKAIKSATKHIYSKINVSFQKVFKVSFAEAQTKVKELKLQKKKDAIEKKNQNRSKQRKQLHFESATDAAIRVQKRKNQEDLGERKHKRHSPPTASVEFDKENLLQEVRNKKDGEKINYSDMARRHGLKDQKLGNMIVKEYLIEQGVDLQRFQQFRKRPAKARRKLNRTYGGEITVPTPRTTTQIKETLKEKLQAGEYTIGELVVPKRYKKIVMDSDGTLKEVEFTVSSRKIPLTEIRKRELDRFEKLGIVRGYTNEEYGQMSDDQITEQLKSVYDPAIYYPSAEMKVRGYDDVDVPALVEKPHLYILGRCSAKEVEQLAYVDTRRECLDQLTNNLRTSKGVPDVDVMRFFHGDGPEQQFESGEQRGGHNGCVSCSDDSWRYRDLVYCFRSRHLSLADRCRIVRAGPAGRMKRNGGIKPFKDMTVPELKVECAARGLDVDERLKRKGLQQYLKDHLKGVQRVPALLINEQDKSLKDINLDMYEVLPTEPLHDVKEHIANVVSEITHHLTDDEKVAFRHTLELVSGTKDQLRGSDYREMAIVLAKQLRGTVREMTEVSSILYAKPEECCPRSILRLHNQTFLHAIACEEVIGKPQILTEKKFYGRYLHSLVVHAPIQHRIICSRSTNTEQQERHFSTLSSISVATSSRRPGDIITPDIIRMQAEMKSEENQQRNSVKEQESQLQKLARCLTPPENTVIPHRVILKYPQAYQAHLERISDFLYCGEGVWWRHILTGVEFLDAPDERQRNDKGPPLHHFRSHTPQSEEQYLRDCWNECLTQQVTIPHHVLKIYDEDGNLQSVQLTGFEEEERLVDLQQVGEDLVETVEEENVEIPGHDRVPSYTEDTMMTPQIVSLAGNESTTPYQNEVIAEKFKLKTTLAKNVAKVLGDTCEVRTLDKMRMVIKNNLNNKEGQKNYETALTVVQSKVLAKHSTLKRQFQEWEKGFFAEHDCNEPTADDIRADIRAYELYKTLRLCKQFLQHWKITVHL
;
A
#
# COMPACT_ATOMS: atom_id res chain seq x y z
N MET A 1 24.30 -30.08 -22.45
CA MET A 1 24.41 -31.47 -22.96
C MET A 1 24.64 -31.58 -24.48
N SER A 2 24.72 -30.49 -25.26
CA SER A 2 25.19 -30.49 -26.67
C SER A 2 26.58 -29.83 -26.85
N SER A 3 27.46 -29.91 -25.86
CA SER A 3 28.75 -29.19 -25.90
C SER A 3 29.71 -29.71 -26.97
N VAL A 4 29.48 -30.94 -27.48
CA VAL A 4 30.38 -31.59 -28.44
C VAL A 4 30.20 -31.05 -29.86
N PHE A 5 28.97 -30.75 -30.29
CA PHE A 5 28.68 -30.20 -31.63
C PHE A 5 28.22 -28.75 -31.50
N SER A 6 29.16 -27.89 -31.12
CA SER A 6 28.88 -26.48 -30.88
C SER A 6 29.02 -25.63 -32.14
N CYS A 7 29.86 -26.01 -33.10
CA CYS A 7 30.00 -25.30 -34.36
C CYS A 7 28.75 -25.46 -35.24
N GLY A 8 28.28 -24.36 -35.85
CA GLY A 8 27.13 -24.37 -36.75
C GLY A 8 27.31 -25.33 -37.93
N PHE A 9 28.47 -25.28 -38.60
CA PHE A 9 28.83 -26.17 -39.71
C PHE A 9 28.86 -27.65 -39.29
N SER A 10 29.40 -27.93 -38.10
CA SER A 10 29.42 -29.29 -37.56
C SER A 10 28.01 -29.82 -37.26
N ARG A 11 27.09 -28.99 -36.76
CA ARG A 11 25.68 -29.39 -36.56
C ARG A 11 24.98 -29.72 -37.88
N VAL A 12 25.21 -28.92 -38.93
CA VAL A 12 24.64 -29.20 -40.26
C VAL A 12 25.21 -30.50 -40.83
N ALA A 13 26.53 -30.71 -40.77
CA ALA A 13 27.15 -31.97 -41.19
C ALA A 13 26.59 -33.18 -40.41
N VAL A 14 26.36 -33.04 -39.09
CA VAL A 14 25.67 -34.07 -38.29
C VAL A 14 24.29 -34.35 -38.87
N LYS A 15 23.50 -33.33 -39.19
CA LYS A 15 22.16 -33.55 -39.73
C LYS A 15 22.17 -34.25 -41.09
N GLU A 16 23.03 -33.81 -42.00
CA GLU A 16 23.15 -34.39 -43.34
C GLU A 16 23.59 -35.86 -43.30
N SER A 17 24.40 -36.23 -42.30
CA SER A 17 24.84 -37.62 -42.12
C SER A 17 23.74 -38.64 -41.81
N PHE A 18 22.54 -38.18 -41.39
CA PHE A 18 21.37 -39.04 -41.19
C PHE A 18 20.64 -39.40 -42.48
N HIS A 19 21.07 -38.90 -43.63
CA HIS A 19 20.57 -39.29 -44.94
C HIS A 19 21.61 -40.15 -45.67
N LYS A 20 21.13 -41.04 -46.56
CA LYS A 20 22.00 -41.84 -47.42
C LYS A 20 22.67 -40.93 -48.47
N PRO A 21 23.94 -41.15 -48.82
CA PRO A 21 24.62 -40.33 -49.83
C PRO A 21 23.83 -40.26 -51.14
N GLY A 22 23.49 -39.05 -51.60
CA GLY A 22 22.72 -38.84 -52.84
C GLY A 22 21.22 -39.14 -52.75
N SER A 23 20.66 -39.39 -51.57
CA SER A 23 19.22 -39.68 -51.36
C SER A 23 18.67 -39.01 -50.10
N MET A 24 17.39 -38.63 -50.14
CA MET A 24 16.65 -38.16 -48.95
C MET A 24 16.27 -39.31 -47.99
N ALA A 25 16.59 -40.56 -48.34
CA ALA A 25 16.30 -41.72 -47.51
C ALA A 25 17.12 -41.70 -46.21
N TYR A 26 16.44 -41.97 -45.10
CA TYR A 26 17.03 -41.97 -43.77
C TYR A 26 18.02 -43.13 -43.57
N GLU A 27 19.24 -42.84 -43.10
CA GLU A 27 20.24 -43.85 -42.76
C GLU A 27 19.97 -44.36 -41.33
N SER A 28 19.73 -45.66 -41.17
CA SER A 28 19.36 -46.26 -39.88
C SER A 28 20.59 -46.68 -39.06
N ASN A 29 21.70 -47.03 -39.71
CA ASN A 29 22.91 -47.56 -39.09
C ASN A 29 23.80 -46.44 -38.48
N PRO A 30 24.01 -46.40 -37.16
CA PRO A 30 24.82 -45.36 -36.51
C PRO A 30 26.30 -45.34 -36.94
N ALA A 31 26.86 -46.48 -37.33
CA ALA A 31 28.22 -46.57 -37.86
C ALA A 31 28.31 -45.86 -39.21
N GLN A 32 27.34 -46.13 -40.08
CA GLN A 32 27.28 -45.53 -41.41
C GLN A 32 27.03 -44.02 -41.33
N ARG A 33 26.21 -43.54 -40.39
CA ARG A 33 26.05 -42.09 -40.14
C ARG A 33 27.36 -41.41 -39.77
N TRP A 34 28.20 -42.07 -38.96
CA TRP A 34 29.49 -41.51 -38.60
C TRP A 34 30.43 -41.43 -39.80
N GLU A 35 30.47 -42.48 -40.62
CA GLU A 35 31.24 -42.45 -41.88
C GLU A 35 30.72 -41.39 -42.84
N ASN A 36 29.39 -41.25 -42.98
CA ASN A 36 28.77 -40.21 -43.80
C ASN A 36 29.13 -38.81 -43.27
N TYR A 37 29.13 -38.62 -41.94
CA TYR A 37 29.57 -37.37 -41.32
C TYR A 37 31.02 -37.03 -41.67
N LEU A 38 31.93 -38.00 -41.60
CA LEU A 38 33.34 -37.77 -41.93
C LEU A 38 33.55 -37.50 -43.43
N LYS A 39 32.81 -38.21 -44.31
CA LYS A 39 32.84 -37.98 -45.77
C LYS A 39 32.32 -36.60 -46.17
N LEU A 40 31.45 -36.00 -45.37
CA LEU A 40 30.91 -34.66 -45.61
C LEU A 40 31.92 -33.57 -45.28
N LEU A 41 32.93 -33.83 -44.45
CA LEU A 41 33.97 -32.86 -44.10
C LEU A 41 35.09 -32.90 -45.14
N ASP A 42 35.44 -31.76 -45.73
CA ASP A 42 36.67 -31.62 -46.52
C ASP A 42 37.91 -31.64 -45.61
N GLU A 43 39.12 -31.71 -46.19
CA GLU A 43 40.37 -31.84 -45.41
C GLU A 43 40.50 -30.76 -44.31
N SER A 44 40.14 -29.51 -44.63
CA SER A 44 40.16 -28.38 -43.68
C SER A 44 39.14 -28.54 -42.54
N ALA A 45 37.92 -29.00 -42.85
CA ALA A 45 36.88 -29.25 -41.87
C ALA A 45 37.18 -30.49 -41.03
N HIS A 46 37.85 -31.48 -41.63
CA HIS A 46 38.16 -32.76 -40.99
C HIS A 46 39.13 -32.54 -39.83
N GLU A 47 40.17 -31.73 -40.03
CA GLU A 47 41.17 -31.42 -38.98
C GLU A 47 40.53 -30.83 -37.72
N LYS A 48 39.47 -30.02 -37.85
CA LYS A 48 38.87 -29.27 -36.73
C LYS A 48 37.58 -29.87 -36.18
N LEU A 49 36.78 -30.50 -37.03
CA LEU A 49 35.41 -30.92 -36.73
C LEU A 49 35.22 -32.45 -36.70
N ALA A 50 36.23 -33.24 -37.09
CA ALA A 50 36.15 -34.69 -36.96
C ALA A 50 35.93 -35.12 -35.50
N VAL A 51 35.16 -36.20 -35.34
CA VAL A 51 34.76 -36.72 -34.02
C VAL A 51 35.00 -38.21 -34.02
N GLU A 52 35.48 -38.75 -32.91
CA GLU A 52 35.58 -40.19 -32.72
C GLU A 52 34.20 -40.87 -32.79
N ARG A 53 34.12 -42.06 -33.39
CA ARG A 53 32.88 -42.82 -33.64
C ARG A 53 32.03 -42.98 -32.38
N THR A 54 32.63 -43.34 -31.25
CA THR A 54 31.90 -43.59 -30.00
C THR A 54 31.18 -42.34 -29.50
N LEU A 55 31.83 -41.18 -29.60
CA LEU A 55 31.29 -39.91 -29.15
C LEU A 55 30.26 -39.34 -30.12
N PHE A 56 30.48 -39.53 -31.43
CA PHE A 56 29.51 -39.16 -32.45
C PHE A 56 28.18 -39.90 -32.23
N VAL A 57 28.21 -41.22 -32.11
CA VAL A 57 26.99 -42.04 -31.93
C VAL A 57 26.24 -41.64 -30.66
N LYS A 58 26.94 -41.35 -29.56
CA LYS A 58 26.32 -40.92 -28.29
C LYS A 58 25.63 -39.56 -28.37
N LYS A 59 26.03 -38.66 -29.28
CA LYS A 59 25.61 -37.24 -29.25
C LYS A 59 24.87 -36.78 -30.50
N SER A 60 25.11 -37.38 -31.66
CA SER A 60 24.55 -36.94 -32.95
C SER A 60 23.02 -36.98 -32.98
N ARG A 61 22.41 -37.99 -32.36
CA ARG A 61 20.94 -38.13 -32.29
C ARG A 61 20.27 -36.94 -31.62
N SER A 62 20.83 -36.46 -30.52
CA SER A 62 20.29 -35.29 -29.81
C SER A 62 20.30 -34.02 -30.64
N VAL A 63 21.32 -33.84 -31.49
CA VAL A 63 21.42 -32.69 -32.41
C VAL A 63 20.39 -32.83 -33.54
N TYR A 64 20.25 -34.02 -34.11
CA TYR A 64 19.26 -34.30 -35.15
C TYR A 64 17.82 -34.07 -34.66
N ASP A 65 17.50 -34.52 -33.45
CA ASP A 65 16.17 -34.30 -32.84
C ASP A 65 15.89 -32.82 -32.57
N LEU A 66 16.92 -32.01 -32.27
CA LEU A 66 16.76 -30.55 -32.14
C LEU A 66 16.45 -29.88 -33.48
N PHE A 67 17.07 -30.34 -34.58
CA PHE A 67 16.68 -29.88 -35.91
C PHE A 67 15.21 -30.20 -36.20
N ARG A 68 14.70 -31.39 -35.84
CA ARG A 68 13.27 -31.73 -36.00
C ARG A 68 12.32 -30.84 -35.21
N LYS A 69 12.79 -30.22 -34.11
CA LYS A 69 12.00 -29.29 -33.28
C LYS A 69 12.04 -27.84 -33.76
N MET A 70 12.96 -27.46 -34.64
CA MET A 70 12.98 -26.12 -35.25
C MET A 70 11.79 -25.93 -36.19
N ASN A 71 11.30 -24.69 -36.34
CA ASN A 71 10.32 -24.38 -37.38
C ASN A 71 10.94 -24.59 -38.79
N SER A 72 10.11 -24.87 -39.80
CA SER A 72 10.61 -25.25 -41.14
C SER A 72 11.43 -24.15 -41.81
N GLN A 73 10.98 -22.89 -41.72
CA GLN A 73 11.63 -21.74 -42.34
C GLN A 73 13.01 -21.44 -41.75
N LYS A 74 13.12 -21.24 -40.43
CA LYS A 74 14.40 -20.97 -39.74
C LYS A 74 15.34 -22.17 -39.83
N ARG A 75 14.81 -23.39 -39.86
CA ARG A 75 15.62 -24.59 -40.09
C ARG A 75 16.29 -24.54 -41.47
N ASN A 76 15.55 -24.24 -42.53
CA ASN A 76 16.11 -24.20 -43.89
C ASN A 76 17.12 -23.06 -44.04
N GLU A 77 16.85 -21.89 -43.46
CA GLU A 77 17.78 -20.77 -43.40
C GLU A 77 19.08 -21.14 -42.67
N TYR A 78 18.98 -21.82 -41.52
CA TYR A 78 20.14 -22.28 -40.76
C TYR A 78 21.00 -23.30 -41.53
N LEU A 79 20.36 -24.26 -42.22
CA LEU A 79 21.07 -25.26 -43.04
C LEU A 79 21.78 -24.63 -44.22
N ARG A 80 21.12 -23.69 -44.92
CA ARG A 80 21.70 -22.99 -46.06
C ARG A 80 22.92 -22.18 -45.62
N TYR A 81 22.80 -21.48 -44.50
CA TYR A 81 23.85 -20.60 -44.00
C TYR A 81 25.10 -21.36 -43.52
N PHE A 82 24.92 -22.44 -42.75
CA PHE A 82 26.02 -23.28 -42.27
C PHE A 82 26.29 -24.50 -43.18
N SER A 83 26.02 -24.36 -44.48
CA SER A 83 26.27 -25.41 -45.46
C SER A 83 27.77 -25.61 -45.71
N LEU A 84 28.13 -26.79 -46.20
CA LEU A 84 29.52 -27.10 -46.60
C LEU A 84 30.01 -26.23 -47.76
N THR A 85 29.12 -25.80 -48.65
CA THR A 85 29.45 -24.86 -49.72
C THR A 85 29.92 -23.53 -49.12
N ASN A 86 29.20 -23.02 -48.11
CA ASN A 86 29.61 -21.81 -47.41
C ASN A 86 30.87 -22.01 -46.58
N TRP A 87 31.08 -23.20 -46.01
CA TRP A 87 32.35 -23.52 -45.32
C TRP A 87 33.55 -23.37 -46.26
N LYS A 88 33.45 -23.88 -47.49
CA LYS A 88 34.53 -23.77 -48.49
C LYS A 88 34.82 -22.33 -48.90
N ALA A 89 33.80 -21.47 -48.85
CA ALA A 89 33.93 -20.04 -49.15
C ALA A 89 34.57 -19.23 -48.00
N ILE A 90 34.78 -19.83 -46.82
CA ILE A 90 35.46 -19.16 -45.70
C ILE A 90 36.98 -19.12 -45.98
N PRO A 91 37.67 -18.00 -45.74
CA PRO A 91 39.13 -17.93 -45.82
C PRO A 91 39.80 -18.94 -44.87
N GLU A 92 40.92 -19.54 -45.30
CA GLU A 92 41.60 -20.60 -44.54
C GLU A 92 42.02 -20.15 -43.12
N THR A 93 42.36 -18.87 -42.97
CA THR A 93 42.64 -18.24 -41.68
C THR A 93 41.45 -18.27 -40.73
N GLN A 94 40.23 -18.00 -41.23
CA GLN A 94 39.01 -18.04 -40.42
C GLN A 94 38.56 -19.47 -40.11
N LYS A 95 38.75 -20.42 -41.03
CA LYS A 95 38.44 -21.84 -40.76
C LYS A 95 39.21 -22.37 -39.55
N SER A 96 40.45 -21.91 -39.35
CA SER A 96 41.28 -22.31 -38.21
C SER A 96 40.71 -21.91 -36.84
N GLU A 97 39.85 -20.89 -36.78
CA GLU A 97 39.22 -20.41 -35.54
C GLU A 97 38.01 -21.25 -35.13
N HIS A 98 37.47 -22.06 -36.04
CA HIS A 98 36.32 -22.91 -35.76
C HIS A 98 36.72 -24.16 -35.01
N THR A 99 36.19 -24.30 -33.78
CA THR A 99 36.38 -25.51 -32.97
C THR A 99 35.11 -26.35 -32.91
N ARG A 100 35.27 -27.67 -32.80
CA ARG A 100 34.16 -28.63 -32.66
C ARG A 100 33.27 -28.33 -31.44
N SER A 101 33.89 -28.16 -30.28
CA SER A 101 33.24 -27.89 -28.98
C SER A 101 33.57 -26.49 -28.46
N ASN A 102 32.57 -25.77 -27.95
CA ASN A 102 32.63 -24.35 -27.60
C ASN A 102 33.21 -23.46 -28.72
N CYS A 103 32.58 -23.51 -29.90
CA CYS A 103 33.00 -22.77 -31.09
C CYS A 103 32.78 -21.26 -30.95
N ASP A 104 33.79 -20.57 -30.45
CA ASP A 104 33.76 -19.11 -30.33
C ASP A 104 33.67 -18.43 -31.71
N ALA A 105 34.30 -18.99 -32.75
CA ALA A 105 34.19 -18.45 -34.12
C ALA A 105 32.74 -18.38 -34.62
N CYS A 106 31.89 -19.37 -34.31
CA CYS A 106 30.46 -19.28 -34.65
C CYS A 106 29.73 -18.17 -33.87
N HIS A 107 30.14 -17.90 -32.64
CA HIS A 107 29.62 -16.79 -31.84
C HIS A 107 30.16 -15.43 -32.29
N VAL A 108 31.34 -15.39 -32.91
CA VAL A 108 31.95 -14.15 -33.39
C VAL A 108 31.43 -13.84 -34.79
N HIS A 109 31.62 -14.74 -35.75
CA HIS A 109 31.38 -14.45 -37.17
C HIS A 109 29.96 -14.78 -37.61
N HIS A 110 29.24 -15.61 -36.86
CA HIS A 110 27.93 -16.12 -37.29
C HIS A 110 26.85 -16.05 -36.19
N PHE A 111 26.98 -15.11 -35.25
CA PHE A 111 26.16 -15.02 -34.03
C PHE A 111 24.66 -15.09 -34.30
N ALA A 112 24.16 -14.24 -35.21
CA ALA A 112 22.73 -14.11 -35.49
C ALA A 112 22.14 -15.48 -35.88
N MET A 113 22.74 -16.15 -36.88
CA MET A 113 22.29 -17.47 -37.32
C MET A 113 22.56 -18.54 -36.27
N HIS A 114 23.72 -18.53 -35.61
CA HIS A 114 24.10 -19.51 -34.61
C HIS A 114 23.13 -19.53 -33.40
N SER A 115 22.65 -18.35 -32.99
CA SER A 115 21.74 -18.17 -31.86
C SER A 115 20.32 -18.70 -32.09
N THR A 116 19.94 -18.94 -33.35
CA THR A 116 18.61 -19.48 -33.69
C THR A 116 18.47 -20.97 -33.41
N PHE A 117 19.58 -21.71 -33.19
CA PHE A 117 19.53 -23.15 -32.94
C PHE A 117 19.04 -23.47 -31.50
N PRO A 118 18.04 -24.36 -31.33
CA PRO A 118 17.49 -24.66 -30.02
C PRO A 118 18.54 -25.30 -29.11
N ASN A 119 18.64 -24.81 -27.87
CA ASN A 119 19.59 -25.28 -26.84
C ASN A 119 21.05 -24.83 -27.02
N ALA A 120 21.33 -23.78 -27.81
CA ALA A 120 22.54 -22.99 -27.61
C ALA A 120 22.53 -22.47 -26.16
N ALA A 121 23.38 -23.05 -25.32
CA ALA A 121 23.52 -22.62 -23.94
C ALA A 121 23.69 -21.09 -23.91
N GLN A 122 22.93 -20.43 -23.05
CA GLN A 122 23.04 -19.01 -22.74
C GLN A 122 24.45 -18.70 -22.20
N LEU A 123 25.43 -18.60 -23.08
CA LEU A 123 26.71 -17.97 -22.83
C LEU A 123 26.53 -16.48 -23.08
N LYS A 124 26.63 -15.74 -21.97
CA LYS A 124 26.38 -14.32 -21.79
C LYS A 124 27.32 -13.43 -22.64
N PRO A 125 26.93 -12.16 -22.87
CA PRO A 125 27.49 -11.29 -23.90
C PRO A 125 28.95 -10.92 -23.57
N LEU A 126 29.88 -11.58 -24.25
CA LEU A 126 31.31 -11.27 -24.24
C LEU A 126 31.71 -10.32 -25.38
N LYS A 127 30.79 -9.95 -26.28
CA LYS A 127 31.09 -9.09 -27.43
C LYS A 127 30.91 -7.58 -27.23
N LEU A 128 29.98 -7.13 -26.38
CA LEU A 128 29.80 -5.70 -26.09
C LEU A 128 31.01 -5.05 -25.39
N VAL A 129 31.87 -5.83 -24.75
CA VAL A 129 33.09 -5.33 -24.09
C VAL A 129 34.27 -5.23 -25.06
N ARG A 130 34.27 -6.00 -26.15
CA ARG A 130 35.37 -5.98 -27.14
C ARG A 130 35.08 -4.97 -28.26
N ASP A 131 33.82 -4.83 -28.68
CA ASP A 131 33.41 -3.83 -29.67
C ASP A 131 33.50 -2.40 -29.09
N GLY A 132 33.26 -2.22 -27.78
CA GLY A 132 33.47 -0.94 -27.08
C GLY A 132 34.93 -0.53 -26.89
N LEU A 133 35.89 -1.43 -27.10
CA LEU A 133 37.33 -1.13 -27.01
C LEU A 133 37.98 -0.88 -28.38
N ALA A 134 37.31 -1.18 -29.49
CA ALA A 134 37.87 -1.07 -30.84
C ALA A 134 37.27 0.07 -31.69
N GLN A 135 36.23 0.77 -31.21
CA GLN A 135 35.60 1.91 -31.94
C GLN A 135 35.70 3.26 -31.23
N ASN A 136 36.54 3.41 -30.20
CA ASN A 136 36.83 4.70 -29.58
C ASN A 136 38.18 5.29 -30.03
N GLU A 137 38.43 5.27 -31.33
CA GLU A 137 39.27 6.27 -32.00
C GLU A 137 38.43 6.97 -33.08
N SER A 138 37.34 7.60 -32.68
CA SER A 138 36.98 8.98 -33.09
C SER A 138 35.58 9.34 -32.62
N ASN A 139 35.55 10.42 -31.84
CA ASN A 139 34.42 11.29 -31.52
C ASN A 139 33.39 10.87 -30.46
N GLY A 140 33.54 11.48 -29.28
CA GLY A 140 32.39 12.16 -28.65
C GLY A 140 31.74 11.49 -27.43
N ASN A 141 32.50 11.34 -26.34
CA ASN A 141 32.08 11.45 -24.94
C ASN A 141 30.56 11.28 -24.61
N VAL A 142 30.03 10.06 -24.68
CA VAL A 142 28.78 9.68 -24.00
C VAL A 142 29.11 8.73 -22.86
N ASN A 143 29.03 9.22 -21.63
CA ASN A 143 29.36 8.50 -20.41
C ASN A 143 28.22 7.52 -20.06
N VAL A 144 28.10 6.41 -20.80
CA VAL A 144 27.10 5.37 -20.54
C VAL A 144 27.45 4.64 -19.24
N LYS A 145 26.68 4.91 -18.17
CA LYS A 145 26.84 4.22 -16.88
C LYS A 145 26.64 2.70 -17.08
N PRO A 146 27.64 1.85 -16.78
CA PRO A 146 27.52 0.42 -17.00
C PRO A 146 26.39 -0.17 -16.13
N THR A 147 25.51 -0.96 -16.75
CA THR A 147 24.39 -1.59 -16.03
C THR A 147 24.90 -2.46 -14.88
N GLN A 148 24.21 -2.47 -13.73
CA GLN A 148 24.64 -3.23 -12.54
C GLN A 148 24.85 -4.73 -12.85
N LYS A 149 24.15 -5.27 -13.84
CA LYS A 149 24.30 -6.64 -14.34
C LYS A 149 25.60 -6.85 -15.10
N ALA A 150 26.03 -5.88 -15.92
CA ALA A 150 27.33 -5.88 -16.59
C ALA A 150 28.48 -5.75 -15.58
N ILE A 151 28.36 -4.82 -14.62
CA ILE A 151 29.32 -4.67 -13.52
C ILE A 151 29.43 -5.97 -12.71
N LYS A 152 28.31 -6.57 -12.31
CA LYS A 152 28.29 -7.85 -11.57
C LYS A 152 28.95 -8.97 -12.38
N SER A 153 28.70 -9.04 -13.69
CA SER A 153 29.29 -10.07 -14.56
C SER A 153 30.80 -9.87 -14.75
N ALA A 154 31.23 -8.64 -15.03
CA ALA A 154 32.64 -8.26 -15.14
C ALA A 154 33.39 -8.53 -13.83
N THR A 155 32.83 -8.10 -12.70
CA THR A 155 33.41 -8.33 -11.36
C THR A 155 33.54 -9.83 -11.07
N LYS A 156 32.53 -10.64 -11.42
CA LYS A 156 32.57 -12.10 -11.22
C LYS A 156 33.63 -12.76 -12.10
N HIS A 157 33.81 -12.26 -13.32
CA HIS A 157 34.82 -12.76 -14.24
C HIS A 157 36.24 -12.39 -13.78
N ILE A 158 36.46 -11.12 -13.41
CA ILE A 158 37.71 -10.63 -12.81
C ILE A 158 38.06 -11.47 -11.57
N TYR A 159 37.09 -11.63 -10.66
CA TYR A 159 37.27 -12.46 -9.48
C TYR A 159 37.65 -13.90 -9.85
N SER A 160 36.96 -14.54 -10.80
CA SER A 160 37.27 -15.93 -11.19
C SER A 160 38.68 -16.08 -11.79
N LYS A 161 39.11 -15.12 -12.61
CA LYS A 161 40.41 -15.14 -13.28
C LYS A 161 41.55 -14.91 -12.28
N ILE A 162 41.39 -13.95 -11.38
CA ILE A 162 42.34 -13.69 -10.30
C ILE A 162 42.36 -14.85 -9.32
N ASN A 163 41.19 -15.36 -8.91
CA ASN A 163 41.08 -16.40 -7.90
C ASN A 163 41.81 -17.69 -8.30
N VAL A 164 41.74 -18.11 -9.57
CA VAL A 164 42.45 -19.33 -10.02
C VAL A 164 43.96 -19.19 -9.89
N SER A 165 44.52 -18.07 -10.37
CA SER A 165 45.97 -17.83 -10.27
C SER A 165 46.40 -17.60 -8.82
N PHE A 166 45.64 -16.82 -8.07
CA PHE A 166 45.89 -16.53 -6.67
C PHE A 166 45.84 -17.79 -5.80
N GLN A 167 44.86 -18.67 -6.02
CA GLN A 167 44.71 -19.93 -5.29
C GLN A 167 45.80 -20.95 -5.64
N LYS A 168 46.38 -20.90 -6.85
CA LYS A 168 47.56 -21.71 -7.20
C LYS A 168 48.80 -21.29 -6.40
N VAL A 169 49.02 -19.98 -6.28
CA VAL A 169 50.20 -19.39 -5.61
C VAL A 169 50.07 -19.46 -4.09
N PHE A 170 48.97 -18.97 -3.52
CA PHE A 170 48.81 -18.79 -2.08
C PHE A 170 48.05 -19.94 -1.39
N LYS A 171 47.58 -20.94 -2.16
CA LYS A 171 46.78 -22.08 -1.68
C LYS A 171 45.49 -21.70 -0.92
N VAL A 172 45.08 -20.44 -0.98
CA VAL A 172 43.84 -19.91 -0.42
C VAL A 172 43.11 -19.12 -1.49
N SER A 173 41.78 -19.10 -1.45
CA SER A 173 41.00 -18.33 -2.42
C SER A 173 41.26 -16.82 -2.26
N PHE A 174 41.16 -16.06 -3.35
CA PHE A 174 41.32 -14.61 -3.34
C PHE A 174 40.32 -13.94 -2.39
N ALA A 175 39.07 -14.43 -2.32
CA ALA A 175 38.09 -13.92 -1.34
C ALA A 175 38.52 -14.21 0.10
N GLU A 176 39.09 -15.38 0.36
CA GLU A 176 39.56 -15.74 1.70
C GLU A 176 40.77 -14.92 2.12
N ALA A 177 41.69 -14.63 1.20
CA ALA A 177 42.79 -13.69 1.45
C ALA A 177 42.30 -12.27 1.72
N GLN A 178 41.30 -11.77 0.98
CA GLN A 178 40.71 -10.45 1.23
C GLN A 178 40.10 -10.33 2.63
N THR A 179 39.54 -11.41 3.19
CA THR A 179 39.03 -11.40 4.57
C THR A 179 40.13 -11.40 5.64
N LYS A 180 41.39 -11.65 5.26
CA LYS A 180 42.54 -11.61 6.17
C LYS A 180 43.24 -10.24 6.19
N VAL A 181 42.92 -9.36 5.24
CA VAL A 181 43.42 -7.98 5.17
C VAL A 181 42.51 -7.07 6.00
N LYS A 182 43.02 -6.55 7.12
CA LYS A 182 42.23 -5.83 8.14
C LYS A 182 41.67 -4.51 7.62
N GLU A 183 42.34 -3.90 6.66
CA GLU A 183 42.04 -2.60 6.05
C GLU A 183 40.78 -2.65 5.18
N LEU A 184 40.49 -3.81 4.55
CA LEU A 184 39.36 -3.98 3.65
C LEU A 184 38.01 -4.13 4.37
N LYS A 185 38.01 -4.45 5.67
CA LYS A 185 36.81 -4.68 6.51
C LYS A 185 35.79 -5.68 5.91
N LEU A 186 36.21 -6.55 5.00
CA LEU A 186 35.34 -7.55 4.34
C LEU A 186 35.16 -8.79 5.22
N GLN A 187 33.95 -9.37 5.20
CA GLN A 187 33.64 -10.63 5.90
C GLN A 187 32.98 -11.64 4.95
N LYS A 188 33.28 -12.93 5.15
CA LYS A 188 32.64 -14.03 4.41
C LYS A 188 31.14 -14.05 4.72
N LYS A 189 30.30 -14.11 3.67
CA LYS A 189 28.87 -14.36 3.80
C LYS A 189 28.68 -15.76 4.38
N LYS A 190 27.98 -15.85 5.52
CA LYS A 190 27.77 -17.11 6.25
C LYS A 190 26.48 -17.76 5.83
N ASP A 191 26.50 -19.07 5.66
CA ASP A 191 25.32 -19.87 5.35
C ASP A 191 24.37 -19.91 6.55
N ALA A 192 23.09 -20.27 6.36
CA ALA A 192 22.10 -20.26 7.45
C ALA A 192 22.54 -21.12 8.67
N ILE A 193 23.17 -22.27 8.41
CA ILE A 193 23.73 -23.17 9.42
C ILE A 193 24.96 -22.55 10.09
N GLU A 194 25.84 -21.91 9.32
CA GLU A 194 27.06 -21.28 9.83
C GLU A 194 26.75 -20.01 10.65
N LYS A 195 25.75 -19.22 10.23
CA LYS A 195 25.22 -18.08 10.99
C LYS A 195 24.58 -18.54 12.29
N LYS A 196 23.83 -19.65 12.27
CA LYS A 196 23.29 -20.32 13.48
C LYS A 196 24.41 -20.78 14.41
N ASN A 197 25.44 -21.44 13.89
CA ASN A 197 26.59 -21.91 14.67
C ASN A 197 27.42 -20.76 15.21
N GLN A 198 27.62 -19.69 14.44
CA GLN A 198 28.33 -18.50 14.89
C GLN A 198 27.54 -17.74 15.95
N ASN A 199 26.22 -17.59 15.79
CA ASN A 199 25.38 -16.94 16.79
C ASN A 199 25.33 -17.77 18.08
N ARG A 200 25.22 -19.11 17.98
CA ARG A 200 25.40 -20.02 19.11
C ARG A 200 26.79 -19.87 19.73
N SER A 201 27.85 -19.73 18.94
CA SER A 201 29.22 -19.51 19.42
C SER A 201 29.38 -18.14 20.10
N LYS A 202 28.78 -17.08 19.57
CA LYS A 202 28.75 -15.74 20.18
C LYS A 202 27.97 -15.71 21.49
N GLN A 203 26.80 -16.36 21.54
CA GLN A 203 26.03 -16.57 22.77
C GLN A 203 26.82 -17.41 23.78
N ARG A 204 27.44 -18.51 23.35
CA ARG A 204 28.36 -19.31 24.19
C ARG A 204 29.51 -18.46 24.72
N LYS A 205 30.09 -17.58 23.90
CA LYS A 205 31.14 -16.64 24.31
C LYS A 205 30.66 -15.62 25.34
N GLN A 206 29.42 -15.16 25.24
CA GLN A 206 28.80 -14.30 26.28
C GLN A 206 28.54 -15.05 27.59
N LEU A 207 28.19 -16.34 27.54
CA LEU A 207 27.99 -17.18 28.74
C LEU A 207 29.27 -17.40 29.57
N HIS A 208 30.45 -17.12 29.01
CA HIS A 208 31.71 -17.18 29.74
C HIS A 208 31.96 -15.93 30.61
N PHE A 209 31.12 -14.91 30.54
CA PHE A 209 31.18 -13.72 31.40
C PHE A 209 30.01 -13.71 32.38
N GLU A 210 30.24 -13.18 33.58
CA GLU A 210 29.16 -12.90 34.53
C GLU A 210 28.16 -11.89 33.94
N SER A 211 26.89 -11.91 34.38
CA SER A 211 25.89 -10.95 33.89
C SER A 211 26.18 -9.52 34.38
N ALA A 212 25.56 -8.51 33.76
CA ALA A 212 25.74 -7.12 34.20
C ALA A 212 25.22 -6.89 35.63
N THR A 213 24.12 -7.55 35.98
CA THR A 213 23.52 -7.57 37.33
C THR A 213 24.45 -8.25 38.34
N ASP A 214 24.98 -9.43 38.01
CA ASP A 214 25.94 -10.13 38.88
C ASP A 214 27.20 -9.29 39.12
N ALA A 215 27.69 -8.61 38.07
CA ALA A 215 28.83 -7.70 38.18
C ALA A 215 28.55 -6.51 39.11
N ALA A 216 27.34 -5.93 39.03
CA ALA A 216 26.91 -4.85 39.91
C ALA A 216 26.80 -5.30 41.37
N ILE A 217 26.15 -6.45 41.61
CA ILE A 217 26.03 -7.06 42.94
C ILE A 217 27.42 -7.35 43.52
N ARG A 218 28.34 -7.89 42.71
CA ARG A 218 29.72 -8.17 43.14
C ARG A 218 30.48 -6.91 43.52
N VAL A 219 30.35 -5.83 42.75
CA VAL A 219 30.99 -4.54 43.06
C VAL A 219 30.39 -3.94 44.33
N GLN A 220 29.06 -4.00 44.50
CA GLN A 220 28.38 -3.49 45.68
C GLN A 220 28.78 -4.27 46.94
N LYS A 221 28.77 -5.62 46.87
CA LYS A 221 29.21 -6.47 47.98
C LYS A 221 30.65 -6.19 48.36
N ARG A 222 31.54 -6.01 47.38
CA ARG A 222 32.93 -5.61 47.63
C ARG A 222 33.03 -4.26 48.32
N LYS A 223 32.25 -3.26 47.88
CA LYS A 223 32.24 -1.92 48.46
C LYS A 223 31.76 -1.96 49.92
N ASN A 224 30.66 -2.66 50.20
CA ASN A 224 30.16 -2.86 51.56
C ASN A 224 31.20 -3.52 52.48
N GLN A 225 31.98 -4.49 51.97
CA GLN A 225 33.07 -5.12 52.73
C GLN A 225 34.26 -4.18 52.98
N GLU A 226 34.54 -3.26 52.05
CA GLU A 226 35.57 -2.23 52.22
C GLU A 226 35.11 -1.17 53.25
N ASP A 227 33.82 -0.79 53.21
CA ASP A 227 33.21 0.17 54.14
C ASP A 227 33.09 -0.40 55.58
N LEU A 228 32.84 -1.71 55.73
CA LEU A 228 32.80 -2.42 57.02
C LEU A 228 34.20 -2.78 57.57
N GLY A 229 35.28 -2.43 56.86
CA GLY A 229 36.66 -2.73 57.29
C GLY A 229 37.10 -4.19 57.14
N GLU A 230 36.22 -5.08 56.70
CA GLU A 230 36.50 -6.51 56.45
C GLU A 230 37.51 -6.71 55.30
N ARG A 231 37.69 -5.70 54.45
CA ARG A 231 38.61 -5.73 53.31
C ARG A 231 39.36 -4.42 53.16
N LYS A 232 40.69 -4.47 53.09
CA LYS A 232 41.53 -3.28 52.83
C LYS A 232 41.24 -2.68 51.46
N HIS A 233 41.05 -1.36 51.40
CA HIS A 233 40.95 -0.62 50.15
C HIS A 233 42.26 -0.77 49.34
N LYS A 234 42.15 -1.14 48.06
CA LYS A 234 43.32 -1.24 47.19
C LYS A 234 43.84 0.16 46.85
N ARG A 235 44.99 0.54 47.40
CA ARG A 235 45.74 1.71 46.92
C ARG A 235 46.26 1.43 45.52
N HIS A 236 46.00 2.36 44.60
CA HIS A 236 46.43 2.26 43.21
C HIS A 236 47.57 3.25 42.91
N SER A 237 47.88 4.17 43.82
CA SER A 237 49.01 5.09 43.80
C SER A 237 50.10 4.68 44.81
N PRO A 238 51.37 5.07 44.56
CA PRO A 238 52.42 5.04 45.58
C PRO A 238 52.05 5.93 46.78
N PRO A 239 52.55 5.65 47.99
CA PRO A 239 52.39 6.53 49.14
C PRO A 239 52.82 7.96 48.79
N THR A 240 52.03 8.95 49.20
CA THR A 240 52.32 10.39 49.00
C THR A 240 53.64 10.82 49.66
N ALA A 241 54.09 10.08 50.67
CA ALA A 241 55.40 10.25 51.31
C ALA A 241 56.58 9.78 50.45
N SER A 242 56.36 8.83 49.52
CA SER A 242 57.44 8.28 48.68
C SER A 242 57.64 9.01 47.36
N VAL A 243 56.91 10.10 47.13
CA VAL A 243 56.98 10.90 45.91
C VAL A 243 57.20 12.37 46.31
N GLU A 244 58.28 12.95 45.79
CA GLU A 244 58.64 14.33 46.03
C GLU A 244 57.95 15.22 44.99
N PHE A 245 57.13 16.16 45.46
CA PHE A 245 56.39 17.12 44.63
C PHE A 245 56.03 18.34 45.46
N ASP A 246 55.61 19.42 44.81
CA ASP A 246 55.34 20.71 45.46
C ASP A 246 54.03 20.67 46.27
N LYS A 247 54.12 20.10 47.49
CA LYS A 247 53.02 19.85 48.41
C LYS A 247 52.40 21.13 48.96
N GLU A 248 53.25 22.11 49.27
CA GLU A 248 52.87 23.34 49.96
C GLU A 248 52.13 24.30 49.02
N ASN A 249 52.64 24.51 47.80
CA ASN A 249 51.94 25.32 46.80
C ASN A 249 50.66 24.64 46.28
N LEU A 250 50.63 23.31 46.17
CA LEU A 250 49.42 22.58 45.81
C LEU A 250 48.31 22.79 46.86
N LEU A 251 48.65 22.67 48.15
CA LEU A 251 47.68 22.84 49.22
C LEU A 251 47.18 24.29 49.29
N GLN A 252 48.06 25.27 49.09
CA GLN A 252 47.72 26.68 49.03
C GLN A 252 46.83 27.01 47.83
N GLU A 253 47.13 26.47 46.64
CA GLU A 253 46.28 26.64 45.45
C GLU A 253 44.88 26.08 45.67
N VAL A 254 44.77 24.88 46.26
CA VAL A 254 43.47 24.22 46.48
C VAL A 254 42.66 24.89 47.61
N ARG A 255 43.32 25.44 48.63
CA ARG A 255 42.66 26.21 49.70
C ARG A 255 42.10 27.55 49.21
N ASN A 256 42.78 28.19 48.26
CA ASN A 256 42.36 29.48 47.68
C ASN A 256 41.24 29.37 46.63
N LYS A 257 40.85 28.14 46.23
CA LYS A 257 39.77 27.91 45.26
C LYS A 257 38.39 27.99 45.89
N LYS A 258 37.41 28.51 45.13
CA LYS A 258 36.02 28.61 45.57
C LYS A 258 35.30 27.27 45.44
N ASP A 259 34.28 27.08 46.28
CA ASP A 259 33.39 25.94 46.19
C ASP A 259 32.65 25.95 44.83
N GLY A 260 32.49 24.77 44.23
CA GLY A 260 31.89 24.59 42.90
C GLY A 260 32.83 24.84 41.72
N GLU A 261 34.07 25.33 41.95
CA GLU A 261 35.03 25.55 40.87
C GLU A 261 35.48 24.23 40.21
N LYS A 262 35.65 24.24 38.88
CA LYS A 262 36.05 23.06 38.11
C LYS A 262 37.53 22.74 38.32
N ILE A 263 37.81 21.55 38.88
CA ILE A 263 39.18 21.11 39.12
C ILE A 263 39.62 20.00 38.17
N ASN A 264 40.80 20.20 37.55
CA ASN A 264 41.51 19.19 36.77
C ASN A 264 42.75 18.68 37.51
N TYR A 265 42.60 17.57 38.22
CA TYR A 265 43.65 16.93 39.01
C TYR A 265 44.86 16.46 38.19
N SER A 266 44.68 16.12 36.91
CA SER A 266 45.80 15.79 36.03
C SER A 266 46.62 17.01 35.67
N ASP A 267 45.98 18.17 35.54
CA ASP A 267 46.67 19.42 35.27
C ASP A 267 47.40 19.94 36.51
N MET A 268 46.76 19.89 37.68
CA MET A 268 47.40 20.24 38.95
C MET A 268 48.63 19.36 39.21
N ALA A 269 48.54 18.05 38.96
CA ALA A 269 49.69 17.17 39.06
C ALA A 269 50.86 17.64 38.18
N ARG A 270 50.61 18.05 36.93
CA ARG A 270 51.68 18.56 36.06
C ARG A 270 52.29 19.88 36.55
N ARG A 271 51.47 20.79 37.08
CA ARG A 271 51.92 22.11 37.57
C ARG A 271 52.77 22.01 38.84
N HIS A 272 52.48 21.03 39.70
CA HIS A 272 53.15 20.84 41.00
C HIS A 272 54.24 19.76 40.97
N GLY A 273 54.90 19.57 39.83
CA GLY A 273 56.10 18.72 39.73
C GLY A 273 55.87 17.23 39.43
N LEU A 274 54.63 16.77 39.19
CA LEU A 274 54.30 15.37 38.88
C LEU A 274 54.08 15.13 37.37
N LYS A 275 54.80 15.87 36.50
CA LYS A 275 54.56 15.85 35.04
C LYS A 275 54.82 14.49 34.38
N ASP A 276 55.83 13.77 34.86
CA ASP A 276 56.27 12.48 34.27
C ASP A 276 55.67 11.26 34.99
N GLN A 277 54.88 11.48 36.04
CA GLN A 277 54.31 10.40 36.83
C GLN A 277 52.97 9.92 36.24
N LYS A 278 52.93 8.66 35.79
CA LYS A 278 51.73 8.02 35.17
C LYS A 278 50.45 8.10 36.00
N LEU A 279 50.57 8.29 37.31
CA LEU A 279 49.45 8.35 38.28
C LEU A 279 49.43 9.66 39.09
N GLY A 280 50.05 10.73 38.59
CA GLY A 280 50.15 12.01 39.30
C GLY A 280 48.80 12.57 39.77
N ASN A 281 47.73 12.38 39.00
CA ASN A 281 46.39 12.83 39.36
C ASN A 281 45.80 12.09 40.58
N MET A 282 46.16 10.83 40.80
CA MET A 282 45.72 10.05 41.96
C MET A 282 46.52 10.42 43.20
N ILE A 283 47.83 10.63 43.05
CA ILE A 283 48.73 11.08 44.12
C ILE A 283 48.28 12.43 44.69
N VAL A 284 47.95 13.39 43.81
CA VAL A 284 47.40 14.70 44.21
C VAL A 284 46.09 14.54 45.00
N LYS A 285 45.18 13.67 44.55
CA LYS A 285 43.90 13.45 45.24
C LYS A 285 44.08 12.82 46.61
N GLU A 286 44.91 11.79 46.72
CA GLU A 286 45.18 11.12 48.00
C GLU A 286 45.86 12.09 48.97
N TYR A 287 46.83 12.89 48.51
CA TYR A 287 47.48 13.88 49.36
C TYR A 287 46.51 14.94 49.88
N LEU A 288 45.62 15.48 49.03
CA LEU A 288 44.62 16.45 49.47
C LEU A 288 43.65 15.87 50.50
N ILE A 289 43.25 14.59 50.34
CA ILE A 289 42.42 13.88 51.33
C ILE A 289 43.18 13.69 52.65
N GLU A 290 44.45 13.30 52.61
CA GLU A 290 45.31 13.15 53.80
C GLU A 290 45.49 14.46 54.57
N GLN A 291 45.48 15.60 53.87
CA GLN A 291 45.52 16.95 54.47
C GLN A 291 44.15 17.51 54.87
N GLY A 292 43.08 16.69 54.82
CA GLY A 292 41.74 17.05 55.28
C GLY A 292 40.94 17.93 54.32
N VAL A 293 41.29 18.00 53.03
CA VAL A 293 40.51 18.73 52.02
C VAL A 293 39.34 17.89 51.55
N ASP A 294 38.11 18.40 51.71
CA ASP A 294 36.93 17.78 51.11
C ASP A 294 36.91 17.98 49.59
N LEU A 295 37.09 16.89 48.85
CA LEU A 295 37.09 16.91 47.38
C LEU A 295 35.68 17.01 46.78
N GLN A 296 34.60 16.79 47.56
CA GLN A 296 33.22 16.90 47.09
C GLN A 296 32.79 18.34 46.83
N ARG A 297 33.45 19.32 47.47
CA ARG A 297 33.18 20.75 47.25
C ARG A 297 33.49 21.25 45.83
N PHE A 298 34.22 20.47 45.02
CA PHE A 298 34.65 20.88 43.68
C PHE A 298 33.90 20.15 42.55
N GLN A 299 33.63 20.84 41.45
CA GLN A 299 32.96 20.24 40.29
C GLN A 299 33.94 19.39 39.45
N GLN A 300 33.66 18.09 39.30
CA GLN A 300 34.55 17.18 38.54
C GLN A 300 34.51 17.44 37.02
N PHE A 301 35.69 17.53 36.39
CA PHE A 301 35.84 17.96 35.00
C PHE A 301 35.28 17.00 33.92
N ARG A 302 35.02 15.70 34.23
CA ARG A 302 34.23 14.73 33.43
C ARG A 302 34.36 13.29 33.97
N LYS A 303 33.23 12.60 34.19
CA LYS A 303 32.96 11.20 33.77
C LYS A 303 31.54 10.76 34.13
N ARG A 304 30.85 10.10 33.18
CA ARG A 304 29.70 9.23 33.48
C ARG A 304 30.12 8.20 34.55
N PRO A 305 29.22 7.76 35.46
CA PRO A 305 29.56 6.75 36.46
C PRO A 305 30.17 5.52 35.80
N ALA A 306 31.27 5.01 36.36
CA ALA A 306 31.97 3.86 35.82
C ALA A 306 31.09 2.60 35.97
N LYS A 307 30.66 2.01 34.85
CA LYS A 307 29.89 0.75 34.86
C LYS A 307 30.73 -0.38 35.46
N ALA A 308 30.10 -1.24 36.26
CA ALA A 308 30.72 -2.42 36.82
C ALA A 308 31.28 -3.32 35.70
N ARG A 309 32.59 -3.59 35.72
CA ARG A 309 33.24 -4.42 34.70
C ARG A 309 32.92 -5.89 34.96
N ARG A 310 32.30 -6.54 33.97
CA ARG A 310 32.00 -7.99 33.98
C ARG A 310 33.29 -8.82 34.01
N LYS A 311 33.36 -9.76 34.94
CA LYS A 311 34.40 -10.78 35.10
C LYS A 311 34.10 -11.99 34.20
N LEU A 312 35.16 -12.66 33.77
CA LEU A 312 35.08 -13.98 33.14
C LEU A 312 34.80 -15.06 34.20
N ASN A 313 33.87 -15.96 33.94
CA ASN A 313 33.57 -17.13 34.77
C ASN A 313 34.75 -18.13 34.66
N ARG A 314 35.38 -18.44 35.80
CA ARG A 314 36.56 -19.32 35.91
C ARG A 314 36.26 -20.45 36.89
N THR A 315 36.68 -21.68 36.59
CA THR A 315 36.73 -22.77 37.58
C THR A 315 37.93 -22.62 38.50
N TYR A 316 37.84 -23.20 39.71
CA TYR A 316 38.95 -23.30 40.66
C TYR A 316 39.65 -24.65 40.46
N GLY A 317 40.99 -24.63 40.37
CA GLY A 317 41.83 -25.83 40.28
C GLY A 317 42.49 -26.05 38.91
N GLY A 318 43.82 -25.94 38.87
CA GLY A 318 44.68 -26.23 37.72
C GLY A 318 45.44 -25.01 37.17
N GLU A 319 46.71 -25.22 36.82
CA GLU A 319 47.69 -24.22 36.33
C GLU A 319 47.25 -23.43 35.08
N ILE A 320 46.11 -23.78 34.47
CA ILE A 320 45.53 -23.10 33.31
C ILE A 320 44.08 -22.70 33.61
N THR A 321 43.81 -21.39 33.53
CA THR A 321 42.46 -20.84 33.68
C THR A 321 41.64 -21.06 32.42
N VAL A 322 40.64 -21.94 32.45
CA VAL A 322 39.72 -22.16 31.31
C VAL A 322 38.38 -21.42 31.55
N PRO A 323 37.90 -20.60 30.60
CA PRO A 323 36.58 -19.97 30.73
C PRO A 323 35.46 -21.02 30.65
N THR A 324 34.65 -21.14 31.70
CA THR A 324 33.59 -22.14 31.77
C THR A 324 32.24 -21.47 31.57
N PRO A 325 31.39 -21.92 30.62
CA PRO A 325 30.05 -21.37 30.46
C PRO A 325 29.18 -21.81 31.65
N ARG A 326 28.11 -21.06 31.95
CA ARG A 326 27.05 -21.56 32.85
C ARG A 326 26.62 -22.95 32.39
N THR A 327 26.50 -23.90 33.32
CA THR A 327 26.06 -25.26 32.97
C THR A 327 24.61 -25.23 32.54
N THR A 328 24.18 -26.20 31.72
CA THR A 328 22.77 -26.35 31.34
C THR A 328 21.87 -26.47 32.57
N THR A 329 22.37 -27.08 33.64
CA THR A 329 21.69 -27.20 34.94
C THR A 329 21.47 -25.84 35.59
N GLN A 330 22.52 -25.01 35.71
CA GLN A 330 22.42 -23.65 36.24
C GLN A 330 21.48 -22.76 35.42
N ILE A 331 21.48 -22.90 34.09
CA ILE A 331 20.56 -22.17 33.22
C ILE A 331 19.11 -22.60 33.46
N LYS A 332 18.87 -23.91 33.60
CA LYS A 332 17.54 -24.47 33.91
C LYS A 332 17.06 -24.05 35.30
N GLU A 333 17.95 -24.00 36.29
CA GLU A 333 17.63 -23.51 37.64
C GLU A 333 17.23 -22.04 37.63
N THR A 334 18.05 -21.17 37.03
CA THR A 334 17.66 -19.75 36.88
C THR A 334 16.35 -19.58 36.11
N LEU A 335 16.12 -20.38 35.06
CA LEU A 335 14.83 -20.36 34.34
C LEU A 335 13.67 -20.82 35.23
N LYS A 336 13.86 -21.85 36.05
CA LYS A 336 12.84 -22.32 37.02
C LYS A 336 12.55 -21.24 38.05
N GLU A 337 13.56 -20.60 38.62
CA GLU A 337 13.41 -19.48 39.55
C GLU A 337 12.62 -18.34 38.92
N LYS A 338 12.94 -17.97 37.68
CA LYS A 338 12.22 -16.92 36.93
C LYS A 338 10.78 -17.30 36.60
N LEU A 339 10.51 -18.56 36.32
CA LEU A 339 9.15 -19.08 36.12
C LEU A 339 8.36 -19.06 37.44
N GLN A 340 8.99 -19.46 38.55
CA GLN A 340 8.38 -19.43 39.89
C GLN A 340 8.12 -18.00 40.38
N ALA A 341 9.02 -17.06 40.06
CA ALA A 341 8.85 -15.64 40.34
C ALA A 341 7.79 -14.96 39.44
N GLY A 342 7.20 -15.68 38.47
CA GLY A 342 6.24 -15.12 37.52
C GLY A 342 6.86 -14.19 36.46
N GLU A 343 8.19 -14.20 36.29
CA GLU A 343 8.86 -13.38 35.28
C GLU A 343 8.50 -13.83 33.86
N TYR A 344 8.28 -15.13 33.63
CA TYR A 344 7.79 -15.64 32.34
C TYR A 344 6.58 -16.53 32.56
N THR A 345 5.61 -16.50 31.64
CA THR A 345 4.45 -17.38 31.68
C THR A 345 4.38 -18.27 30.45
N ILE A 346 4.21 -19.56 30.68
CA ILE A 346 4.21 -20.57 29.61
C ILE A 346 2.77 -20.86 29.15
N GLY A 347 1.77 -20.56 29.97
CA GLY A 347 0.37 -20.87 29.69
C GLY A 347 0.02 -22.35 29.83
N GLU A 348 -1.24 -22.65 29.57
CA GLU A 348 -1.89 -23.96 29.68
C GLU A 348 -1.69 -24.79 28.41
N LEU A 349 -1.70 -26.11 28.56
CA LEU A 349 -1.63 -27.03 27.42
C LEU A 349 -3.01 -27.18 26.79
N VAL A 350 -3.11 -27.00 25.47
CA VAL A 350 -4.36 -27.10 24.72
C VAL A 350 -4.15 -27.92 23.45
N VAL A 351 -5.22 -28.54 22.94
CA VAL A 351 -5.26 -29.29 21.67
C VAL A 351 -4.05 -30.27 21.53
N PRO A 352 -3.99 -31.35 22.33
CA PRO A 352 -2.90 -32.33 22.25
C PRO A 352 -2.92 -33.06 20.89
N LYS A 353 -1.77 -33.10 20.21
CA LYS A 353 -1.60 -33.82 18.94
C LYS A 353 -0.55 -34.93 19.07
N ARG A 354 -0.86 -36.11 18.55
CA ARG A 354 0.07 -37.24 18.50
C ARG A 354 0.97 -37.13 17.26
N TYR A 355 2.27 -37.31 17.46
CA TYR A 355 3.30 -37.33 16.44
C TYR A 355 4.09 -38.63 16.53
N LYS A 356 4.62 -39.07 15.40
CA LYS A 356 5.51 -40.22 15.32
C LYS A 356 6.93 -39.75 15.00
N LYS A 357 7.93 -40.35 15.64
CA LYS A 357 9.34 -40.17 15.29
C LYS A 357 10.02 -41.52 15.21
N ILE A 358 11.01 -41.62 14.34
CA ILE A 358 11.89 -42.79 14.28
C ILE A 358 13.08 -42.51 15.19
N VAL A 359 13.33 -43.41 16.14
CA VAL A 359 14.47 -43.39 17.06
C VAL A 359 15.30 -44.64 16.79
N MET A 360 16.62 -44.51 16.80
CA MET A 360 17.52 -45.65 16.70
C MET A 360 17.84 -46.13 18.11
N ASP A 361 17.54 -47.39 18.41
CA ASP A 361 17.89 -48.03 19.68
C ASP A 361 19.41 -48.30 19.75
N SER A 362 19.92 -48.60 20.94
CA SER A 362 21.36 -48.80 21.20
C SER A 362 21.97 -49.96 20.44
N ASP A 363 21.13 -50.87 19.93
CA ASP A 363 21.47 -52.01 19.08
C ASP A 363 21.50 -51.66 17.57
N GLY A 364 21.16 -50.42 17.20
CA GLY A 364 21.08 -49.97 15.80
C GLY A 364 19.72 -50.17 15.12
N THR A 365 18.73 -50.72 15.83
CA THR A 365 17.38 -50.96 15.28
C THR A 365 16.57 -49.66 15.24
N LEU A 366 15.82 -49.43 14.15
CA LEU A 366 14.93 -48.26 14.03
C LEU A 366 13.56 -48.57 14.66
N LYS A 367 13.21 -47.83 15.72
CA LYS A 367 11.95 -47.92 16.43
C LYS A 367 11.09 -46.69 16.18
N GLU A 368 9.82 -46.91 15.84
CA GLU A 368 8.83 -45.83 15.79
C GLU A 368 8.31 -45.54 17.20
N VAL A 369 8.45 -44.29 17.65
CA VAL A 369 8.01 -43.81 18.96
C VAL A 369 6.94 -42.75 18.77
N GLU A 370 5.76 -43.00 19.32
CA GLU A 370 4.68 -42.03 19.42
C GLU A 370 4.92 -41.08 20.60
N PHE A 371 4.68 -39.79 20.37
CA PHE A 371 4.74 -38.76 21.41
C PHE A 371 3.70 -37.67 21.16
N THR A 372 3.22 -37.03 22.23
CA THR A 372 2.22 -35.98 22.13
C THR A 372 2.88 -34.61 22.21
N VAL A 373 2.49 -33.70 21.33
CA VAL A 373 2.82 -32.27 21.42
C VAL A 373 1.52 -31.51 21.54
N SER A 374 1.37 -30.78 22.64
CA SER A 374 0.24 -29.89 22.85
C SER A 374 0.63 -28.46 22.52
N SER A 375 -0.34 -27.72 22.00
CA SER A 375 -0.26 -26.27 21.86
C SER A 375 -0.35 -25.60 23.23
N ARG A 376 -0.06 -24.30 23.27
CA ARG A 376 -0.12 -23.53 24.52
C ARG A 376 -1.01 -22.30 24.38
N LYS A 377 -1.82 -22.05 25.41
CA LYS A 377 -2.73 -20.90 25.56
C LYS A 377 -2.33 -20.11 26.80
N ILE A 378 -2.18 -18.80 26.69
CA ILE A 378 -2.15 -17.91 27.85
C ILE A 378 -3.60 -17.44 28.07
N PRO A 379 -4.26 -17.78 29.20
CA PRO A 379 -5.66 -17.41 29.41
C PRO A 379 -5.89 -15.90 29.27
N LEU A 380 -7.00 -15.51 28.62
CA LEU A 380 -7.33 -14.08 28.46
C LEU A 380 -7.45 -13.37 29.81
N THR A 381 -7.99 -14.04 30.82
CA THR A 381 -8.08 -13.53 32.20
C THR A 381 -6.71 -13.20 32.81
N GLU A 382 -5.67 -13.98 32.51
CA GLU A 382 -4.29 -13.70 32.95
C GLU A 382 -3.71 -12.49 32.22
N ILE A 383 -3.93 -12.40 30.90
CA ILE A 383 -3.47 -11.28 30.08
C ILE A 383 -4.11 -9.97 30.56
N ARG A 384 -5.44 -9.96 30.73
CA ARG A 384 -6.22 -8.80 31.18
C ARG A 384 -5.74 -8.27 32.53
N LYS A 385 -5.63 -9.15 33.54
CA LYS A 385 -5.15 -8.77 34.88
C LYS A 385 -3.76 -8.15 34.85
N ARG A 386 -2.83 -8.77 34.11
CA ARG A 386 -1.46 -8.28 33.99
C ARG A 386 -1.39 -6.91 33.33
N GLU A 387 -2.17 -6.68 32.26
CA GLU A 387 -2.16 -5.40 31.56
C GLU A 387 -2.85 -4.31 32.37
N LEU A 388 -3.96 -4.61 33.05
CA LEU A 388 -4.58 -3.67 33.98
C LEU A 388 -3.60 -3.22 35.07
N ASP A 389 -2.95 -4.17 35.76
CA ASP A 389 -1.91 -3.89 36.76
C ASP A 389 -0.78 -3.03 36.19
N ARG A 390 -0.40 -3.27 34.93
CA ARG A 390 0.66 -2.54 34.24
C ARG A 390 0.23 -1.11 33.91
N PHE A 391 -0.99 -0.92 33.42
CA PHE A 391 -1.54 0.38 33.08
C PHE A 391 -1.73 1.25 34.33
N GLU A 392 -2.17 0.65 35.44
CA GLU A 392 -2.25 1.33 36.73
C GLU A 392 -0.88 1.78 37.24
N LYS A 393 0.14 0.91 37.14
CA LYS A 393 1.53 1.26 37.48
C LYS A 393 2.10 2.38 36.61
N LEU A 394 1.65 2.49 35.35
CA LEU A 394 2.05 3.56 34.43
C LEU A 394 1.27 4.86 34.68
N GLY A 395 0.26 4.85 35.54
CA GLY A 395 -0.56 6.03 35.84
C GLY A 395 -1.47 6.47 34.70
N ILE A 396 -1.70 5.61 33.70
CA ILE A 396 -2.52 5.94 32.52
C ILE A 396 -4.00 5.58 32.71
N VAL A 397 -4.38 4.93 33.81
CA VAL A 397 -5.77 4.59 34.14
C VAL A 397 -6.38 5.73 34.97
N ARG A 398 -7.52 6.28 34.52
CA ARG A 398 -8.27 7.30 35.27
C ARG A 398 -9.04 6.69 36.42
N GLY A 399 -9.78 5.62 36.12
CA GLY A 399 -10.69 4.94 37.03
C GLY A 399 -11.71 5.88 37.66
N TYR A 400 -12.46 6.64 36.85
CA TYR A 400 -13.54 7.48 37.37
C TYR A 400 -14.64 6.63 38.01
N THR A 401 -15.14 7.10 39.14
CA THR A 401 -16.32 6.56 39.81
C THR A 401 -17.60 6.98 39.07
N ASN A 402 -18.69 6.25 39.28
CA ASN A 402 -19.98 6.60 38.68
C ASN A 402 -20.46 8.00 39.14
N GLU A 403 -20.11 8.44 40.36
CA GLU A 403 -20.42 9.80 40.82
C GLU A 403 -19.66 10.88 40.03
N GLU A 404 -18.40 10.62 39.65
CA GLU A 404 -17.61 11.55 38.83
C GLU A 404 -18.15 11.61 37.39
N TYR A 405 -18.62 10.49 36.82
CA TYR A 405 -19.30 10.52 35.52
C TYR A 405 -20.64 11.25 35.57
N GLY A 406 -21.41 11.10 36.66
CA GLY A 406 -22.67 11.81 36.85
C GLY A 406 -22.54 13.33 36.94
N GLN A 407 -21.33 13.86 37.13
CA GLN A 407 -21.02 15.29 37.12
C GLN A 407 -20.54 15.81 35.77
N MET A 408 -20.26 14.93 34.80
CA MET A 408 -19.86 15.32 33.45
C MET A 408 -21.11 15.63 32.61
N SER A 409 -21.01 16.63 31.73
CA SER A 409 -22.05 16.88 30.73
C SER A 409 -22.09 15.76 29.68
N ASP A 410 -23.24 15.53 29.06
CA ASP A 410 -23.42 14.53 27.98
C ASP A 410 -22.43 14.72 26.82
N ASP A 411 -22.08 15.97 26.50
CA ASP A 411 -21.10 16.30 25.46
C ASP A 411 -19.67 15.87 25.86
N GLN A 412 -19.30 16.03 27.13
CA GLN A 412 -18.01 15.59 27.67
C GLN A 412 -17.88 14.07 27.71
N ILE A 413 -18.98 13.37 28.00
CA ILE A 413 -19.04 11.89 27.98
C ILE A 413 -18.91 11.38 26.55
N THR A 414 -19.63 11.98 25.62
CA THR A 414 -19.60 11.64 24.18
C THR A 414 -18.23 11.92 23.55
N GLU A 415 -17.54 12.98 24.00
CA GLU A 415 -16.18 13.27 23.59
C GLU A 415 -15.16 12.22 24.05
N GLN A 416 -15.36 11.64 25.23
CA GLN A 416 -14.48 10.63 25.83
C GLN A 416 -14.70 9.20 25.30
N LEU A 417 -15.65 8.95 24.39
CA LEU A 417 -15.99 7.58 23.94
C LEU A 417 -15.53 7.25 22.50
N LYS A 418 -14.62 8.03 21.90
CA LYS A 418 -14.36 8.03 20.44
C LYS A 418 -13.34 7.01 19.88
N SER A 419 -12.85 6.01 20.64
CA SER A 419 -11.84 5.05 20.14
C SER A 419 -11.91 3.64 20.75
N VAL A 420 -11.12 2.68 20.21
CA VAL A 420 -10.94 1.33 20.83
C VAL A 420 -10.31 1.46 22.21
N TYR A 421 -9.29 2.30 22.25
CA TYR A 421 -8.88 2.99 23.45
C TYR A 421 -10.08 3.71 24.08
N ASP A 422 -10.35 3.49 25.36
CA ASP A 422 -11.46 4.14 26.08
C ASP A 422 -10.95 5.33 26.91
N PRO A 423 -11.06 6.59 26.43
CA PRO A 423 -10.70 7.77 27.20
C PRO A 423 -11.47 7.93 28.53
N ALA A 424 -12.59 7.21 28.71
CA ALA A 424 -13.27 7.16 29.99
C ALA A 424 -12.42 6.38 31.01
N ILE A 425 -11.83 5.25 30.60
CA ILE A 425 -11.00 4.39 31.47
C ILE A 425 -9.55 4.91 31.54
N TYR A 426 -9.02 5.47 30.47
CA TYR A 426 -7.60 5.84 30.32
C TYR A 426 -7.38 7.34 30.08
N TYR A 427 -6.23 7.89 30.45
CA TYR A 427 -5.85 9.28 30.16
C TYR A 427 -5.34 9.45 28.72
N PRO A 428 -5.94 10.33 27.89
CA PRO A 428 -5.47 10.64 26.55
C PRO A 428 -4.04 11.14 26.59
N SER A 429 -3.34 10.92 25.49
CA SER A 429 -1.97 11.39 25.29
C SER A 429 -1.82 12.90 25.60
N ALA A 430 -2.82 13.70 25.25
CA ALA A 430 -2.85 15.14 25.53
C ALA A 430 -2.91 15.46 27.03
N GLU A 431 -3.76 14.77 27.79
CA GLU A 431 -3.89 14.99 29.24
C GLU A 431 -2.69 14.48 30.01
N MET A 432 -2.11 13.34 29.60
CA MET A 432 -0.86 12.84 30.16
C MET A 432 0.24 13.89 30.05
N LYS A 433 0.33 14.58 28.90
CA LYS A 433 1.28 15.67 28.68
C LYS A 433 1.02 16.87 29.60
N VAL A 434 -0.24 17.27 29.78
CA VAL A 434 -0.63 18.35 30.72
C VAL A 434 -0.26 17.98 32.16
N ARG A 435 -0.37 16.70 32.53
CA ARG A 435 0.01 16.16 33.84
C ARG A 435 1.52 16.03 34.07
N GLY A 436 2.35 16.49 33.13
CA GLY A 436 3.81 16.48 33.25
C GLY A 436 4.47 15.15 32.88
N TYR A 437 3.75 14.23 32.25
CA TYR A 437 4.36 13.05 31.63
C TYR A 437 4.92 13.40 30.25
N ASP A 438 5.92 12.65 29.79
CA ASP A 438 6.49 12.77 28.44
C ASP A 438 5.43 12.55 27.34
N ASP A 439 5.77 12.77 26.07
CA ASP A 439 4.93 12.49 24.89
C ASP A 439 4.65 10.97 24.74
N VAL A 440 3.74 10.46 25.57
CA VAL A 440 3.30 9.06 25.63
C VAL A 440 2.11 8.87 24.69
N ASP A 441 2.27 7.98 23.71
CA ASP A 441 1.19 7.52 22.83
C ASP A 441 0.39 6.43 23.57
N VAL A 442 -0.61 6.86 24.35
CA VAL A 442 -1.40 5.97 25.22
C VAL A 442 -2.23 4.98 24.40
N PRO A 443 -2.91 5.37 23.30
CA PRO A 443 -3.61 4.40 22.44
C PRO A 443 -2.68 3.28 21.95
N ALA A 444 -1.48 3.60 21.47
CA ALA A 444 -0.53 2.59 21.01
C ALA A 444 -0.01 1.67 22.14
N LEU A 445 -0.06 2.10 23.40
CA LEU A 445 0.29 1.27 24.56
C LEU A 445 -0.83 0.29 24.92
N VAL A 446 -2.08 0.76 24.89
CA VAL A 446 -3.28 -0.04 25.23
C VAL A 446 -3.59 -1.05 24.12
N GLU A 447 -3.47 -0.65 22.86
CA GLU A 447 -3.77 -1.47 21.68
C GLU A 447 -2.63 -2.45 21.31
N LYS A 448 -1.60 -2.58 22.16
CA LYS A 448 -0.44 -3.43 21.90
C LYS A 448 -0.84 -4.91 21.82
N PRO A 449 -0.40 -5.68 20.82
CA PRO A 449 -0.80 -7.08 20.69
C PRO A 449 -0.13 -8.00 21.71
N HIS A 450 -0.86 -9.04 22.13
CA HIS A 450 -0.41 -10.08 23.06
C HIS A 450 -0.46 -11.47 22.43
N LEU A 451 0.51 -12.33 22.78
CA LEU A 451 0.49 -13.73 22.37
C LEU A 451 -0.58 -14.47 23.17
N TYR A 452 -1.68 -14.84 22.52
CA TYR A 452 -2.77 -15.59 23.12
C TYR A 452 -2.57 -17.11 23.03
N ILE A 453 -2.56 -17.65 21.81
CA ILE A 453 -2.37 -19.09 21.55
C ILE A 453 -1.19 -19.27 20.61
N LEU A 454 -0.28 -20.19 20.95
CA LEU A 454 0.76 -20.67 20.06
C LEU A 454 0.64 -22.19 19.89
N GLY A 455 0.39 -22.61 18.66
CA GLY A 455 0.16 -24.02 18.36
C GLY A 455 0.77 -24.45 17.04
N ARG A 456 1.10 -25.74 16.95
CA ARG A 456 1.49 -26.34 15.68
C ARG A 456 0.22 -26.77 14.94
N CYS A 457 -0.07 -26.06 13.85
CA CYS A 457 -1.24 -26.30 13.03
C CYS A 457 -0.84 -26.41 11.55
N SER A 458 -1.43 -27.36 10.83
CA SER A 458 -1.38 -27.32 9.36
C SER A 458 -2.41 -26.32 8.82
N ALA A 459 -2.34 -26.02 7.52
CA ALA A 459 -3.32 -25.16 6.85
C ALA A 459 -4.70 -25.84 6.66
N LYS A 460 -4.91 -27.06 7.17
CA LYS A 460 -6.21 -27.76 7.06
C LYS A 460 -7.24 -27.13 7.99
N GLU A 461 -8.41 -26.80 7.45
CA GLU A 461 -9.52 -26.20 8.21
C GLU A 461 -9.88 -26.98 9.47
N VAL A 462 -9.97 -28.31 9.40
CA VAL A 462 -10.29 -29.17 10.56
C VAL A 462 -9.29 -29.00 11.70
N GLU A 463 -7.99 -28.83 11.38
CA GLU A 463 -6.97 -28.62 12.41
C GLU A 463 -7.02 -27.21 13.03
N GLN A 464 -7.44 -26.21 12.26
CA GLN A 464 -7.60 -24.84 12.76
C GLN A 464 -8.86 -24.71 13.61
N LEU A 465 -9.97 -25.33 13.19
CA LEU A 465 -11.24 -25.35 13.92
C LEU A 465 -11.13 -26.11 15.26
N ALA A 466 -10.14 -27.01 15.41
CA ALA A 466 -9.87 -27.68 16.68
C ALA A 466 -9.48 -26.73 17.82
N TYR A 467 -9.13 -25.47 17.52
CA TYR A 467 -8.85 -24.44 18.54
C TYR A 467 -10.10 -23.65 18.95
N VAL A 468 -11.25 -23.86 18.31
CA VAL A 468 -12.47 -23.07 18.58
C VAL A 468 -12.96 -23.27 20.01
N ASP A 469 -13.01 -24.50 20.52
CA ASP A 469 -13.45 -24.76 21.90
C ASP A 469 -12.56 -24.05 22.91
N THR A 470 -11.25 -24.07 22.69
CA THR A 470 -10.28 -23.35 23.51
C THR A 470 -10.49 -21.83 23.47
N ARG A 471 -10.81 -21.28 22.29
CA ARG A 471 -11.13 -19.86 22.14
C ARG A 471 -12.40 -19.52 22.91
N ARG A 472 -13.46 -20.31 22.72
CA ARG A 472 -14.76 -20.14 23.35
C ARG A 472 -14.74 -20.21 24.87
N GLU A 473 -14.07 -21.20 25.42
CA GLU A 473 -13.89 -21.35 26.87
C GLU A 473 -13.34 -20.05 27.49
N CYS A 474 -12.40 -19.36 26.82
CA CYS A 474 -11.87 -18.09 27.30
C CYS A 474 -12.83 -16.91 27.08
N LEU A 475 -13.63 -16.94 26.02
CA LEU A 475 -14.64 -15.92 25.75
C LEU A 475 -15.75 -15.99 26.81
N ASP A 476 -16.17 -17.18 27.22
CA ASP A 476 -17.14 -17.35 28.32
C ASP A 476 -16.60 -16.71 29.61
N GLN A 477 -15.29 -16.82 29.86
CA GLN A 477 -14.64 -16.18 31.01
C GLN A 477 -14.52 -14.65 30.91
N LEU A 478 -14.68 -14.04 29.72
CA LEU A 478 -14.65 -12.57 29.57
C LEU A 478 -15.79 -11.88 30.32
N THR A 479 -16.91 -12.58 30.51
CA THR A 479 -18.05 -12.11 31.33
C THR A 479 -17.67 -11.83 32.78
N ASN A 480 -16.53 -12.34 33.27
CA ASN A 480 -15.97 -11.98 34.56
C ASN A 480 -15.23 -10.65 34.45
N ASN A 481 -15.87 -9.58 34.91
CA ASN A 481 -15.31 -8.23 34.92
C ASN A 481 -14.13 -8.13 35.89
N LEU A 482 -13.09 -7.39 35.48
CA LEU A 482 -12.01 -7.03 36.38
C LEU A 482 -12.41 -5.80 37.20
N ARG A 483 -11.66 -5.50 38.26
CA ARG A 483 -11.84 -4.27 39.03
C ARG A 483 -10.54 -3.50 39.04
N THR A 484 -10.62 -2.21 38.81
CA THR A 484 -9.50 -1.28 39.02
C THR A 484 -9.19 -1.17 40.52
N SER A 485 -8.02 -0.65 40.85
CA SER A 485 -7.59 -0.26 42.21
C SER A 485 -8.56 0.70 42.90
N LYS A 486 -9.36 1.44 42.14
CA LYS A 486 -10.43 2.33 42.63
C LYS A 486 -11.81 1.63 42.75
N GLY A 487 -11.91 0.34 42.45
CA GLY A 487 -13.13 -0.45 42.59
C GLY A 487 -14.07 -0.41 41.38
N VAL A 488 -13.73 0.34 40.33
CA VAL A 488 -14.51 0.47 39.08
C VAL A 488 -14.41 -0.84 38.27
N PRO A 489 -15.55 -1.42 37.82
CA PRO A 489 -15.52 -2.62 37.00
C PRO A 489 -15.03 -2.33 35.58
N ASP A 490 -14.10 -3.15 35.08
CA ASP A 490 -13.60 -3.13 33.71
C ASP A 490 -14.22 -4.31 32.93
N VAL A 491 -15.04 -3.97 31.93
CA VAL A 491 -15.89 -4.90 31.17
C VAL A 491 -15.33 -5.04 29.76
N ASP A 492 -14.82 -6.23 29.44
CA ASP A 492 -14.24 -6.53 28.14
C ASP A 492 -15.25 -7.23 27.23
N VAL A 493 -15.38 -6.74 25.99
CA VAL A 493 -16.22 -7.35 24.95
C VAL A 493 -15.38 -7.67 23.72
N MET A 494 -15.51 -8.90 23.20
CA MET A 494 -14.87 -9.31 21.96
C MET A 494 -15.62 -8.71 20.77
N ARG A 495 -15.12 -7.58 20.23
CA ARG A 495 -15.79 -6.88 19.12
C ARG A 495 -15.35 -7.33 17.74
N PHE A 496 -14.06 -7.50 17.52
CA PHE A 496 -13.51 -7.59 16.16
C PHE A 496 -12.56 -8.75 15.95
N PHE A 497 -12.66 -9.37 14.79
CA PHE A 497 -11.59 -10.13 14.18
C PHE A 497 -11.01 -9.36 13.01
N HIS A 498 -9.69 -9.21 13.02
CA HIS A 498 -8.94 -8.69 11.88
C HIS A 498 -7.77 -9.64 11.59
N GLY A 499 -7.40 -9.73 10.33
CA GLY A 499 -6.38 -10.64 9.83
C GLY A 499 -6.19 -10.44 8.34
N ASP A 500 -5.31 -11.23 7.74
CA ASP A 500 -5.21 -11.22 6.29
C ASP A 500 -6.50 -11.75 5.65
N GLY A 501 -6.59 -11.56 4.34
CA GLY A 501 -7.81 -11.87 3.64
C GLY A 501 -8.31 -13.32 3.78
N PRO A 502 -7.44 -14.33 3.61
CA PRO A 502 -7.80 -15.73 3.82
C PRO A 502 -8.23 -16.09 5.25
N GLU A 503 -7.62 -15.48 6.27
CA GLU A 503 -8.01 -15.76 7.66
C GLU A 503 -9.33 -15.06 8.03
N GLN A 504 -9.61 -13.86 7.50
CA GLN A 504 -10.94 -13.25 7.62
C GLN A 504 -12.02 -14.16 7.01
N GLN A 505 -11.80 -14.66 5.78
CA GLN A 505 -12.73 -15.59 5.10
C GLN A 505 -12.95 -16.87 5.92
N PHE A 506 -11.91 -17.33 6.61
CA PHE A 506 -12.04 -18.49 7.49
C PHE A 506 -12.86 -18.19 8.74
N GLU A 507 -12.64 -17.05 9.37
CA GLU A 507 -13.37 -16.69 10.58
C GLU A 507 -14.87 -16.52 10.28
N SER A 508 -15.22 -15.87 9.16
CA SER A 508 -16.61 -15.59 8.78
C SER A 508 -17.35 -16.78 8.14
N GLY A 509 -16.64 -17.79 7.64
CA GLY A 509 -17.23 -19.03 7.10
C GLY A 509 -17.24 -19.14 5.56
N GLU A 510 -16.57 -18.23 4.86
CA GLU A 510 -16.43 -18.15 3.42
C GLU A 510 -15.41 -19.13 2.84
N GLN A 511 -15.50 -19.29 1.52
CA GLN A 511 -14.50 -19.96 0.71
C GLN A 511 -13.19 -19.16 0.67
N ARG A 512 -12.08 -19.79 1.10
CA ARG A 512 -10.73 -19.23 0.90
C ARG A 512 -10.39 -19.12 -0.60
N GLY A 513 -10.06 -17.91 -1.06
CA GLY A 513 -9.55 -17.67 -2.42
C GLY A 513 -10.56 -17.90 -3.57
N GLY A 514 -11.87 -17.77 -3.30
CA GLY A 514 -12.95 -17.87 -4.29
C GLY A 514 -13.12 -16.63 -5.19
N HIS A 515 -14.18 -16.63 -6.02
CA HIS A 515 -14.63 -15.42 -6.74
C HIS A 515 -15.42 -14.48 -5.84
N ASN A 516 -16.20 -15.05 -4.92
CA ASN A 516 -16.96 -14.28 -3.93
C ASN A 516 -16.14 -14.16 -2.65
N GLY A 517 -15.09 -13.35 -2.73
CA GLY A 517 -14.02 -13.33 -1.73
C GLY A 517 -14.15 -12.25 -0.66
N CYS A 518 -15.09 -11.32 -0.79
CA CYS A 518 -15.25 -10.25 0.19
C CYS A 518 -16.00 -10.75 1.44
N VAL A 519 -15.42 -10.52 2.62
CA VAL A 519 -16.02 -10.90 3.91
C VAL A 519 -17.04 -9.89 4.43
N SER A 520 -17.30 -8.80 3.69
CA SER A 520 -18.40 -7.88 3.99
C SER A 520 -19.58 -8.14 3.06
N CYS A 521 -19.43 -8.01 1.74
CA CYS A 521 -20.56 -8.11 0.81
C CYS A 521 -20.69 -9.47 0.09
N SER A 522 -19.68 -10.37 0.16
CA SER A 522 -19.64 -11.62 -0.62
C SER A 522 -19.83 -11.42 -2.14
N ASP A 523 -19.44 -10.26 -2.64
CA ASP A 523 -19.57 -9.91 -4.06
C ASP A 523 -18.61 -10.67 -4.96
N ASP A 524 -19.02 -10.80 -6.23
CA ASP A 524 -18.18 -11.37 -7.27
C ASP A 524 -17.01 -10.45 -7.63
N SER A 525 -15.79 -10.94 -7.40
CA SER A 525 -14.54 -10.30 -7.76
C SER A 525 -14.42 -9.87 -9.23
N TRP A 526 -15.18 -10.48 -10.15
CA TRP A 526 -15.21 -10.04 -11.55
C TRP A 526 -15.90 -8.69 -11.75
N ARG A 527 -16.77 -8.30 -10.80
CA ARG A 527 -17.52 -7.05 -10.83
C ARG A 527 -16.91 -5.95 -9.97
N TYR A 528 -15.75 -6.19 -9.36
CA TYR A 528 -15.10 -5.18 -8.51
C TYR A 528 -14.65 -3.91 -9.24
N ARG A 529 -14.53 -3.97 -10.57
CA ARG A 529 -14.30 -2.80 -11.42
C ARG A 529 -15.56 -1.93 -11.60
N ASP A 530 -16.74 -2.49 -11.41
CA ASP A 530 -18.03 -1.79 -11.48
C ASP A 530 -18.33 -1.12 -10.13
N LEU A 531 -17.98 0.16 -10.02
CA LEU A 531 -18.16 0.94 -8.79
C LEU A 531 -19.63 1.05 -8.37
N VAL A 532 -20.56 1.13 -9.32
CA VAL A 532 -22.00 1.24 -9.03
C VAL A 532 -22.48 -0.02 -8.33
N TYR A 533 -22.10 -1.18 -8.87
CA TYR A 533 -22.37 -2.46 -8.24
C TYR A 533 -21.76 -2.51 -6.84
N CYS A 534 -20.47 -2.22 -6.72
CA CYS A 534 -19.74 -2.34 -5.46
C CYS A 534 -20.27 -1.42 -4.35
N PHE A 535 -20.60 -0.17 -4.67
CA PHE A 535 -21.06 0.80 -3.68
C PHE A 535 -22.47 0.52 -3.16
N ARG A 536 -23.31 -0.16 -3.93
CA ARG A 536 -24.68 -0.50 -3.55
C ARG A 536 -24.83 -1.88 -2.92
N SER A 537 -23.78 -2.69 -3.00
CA SER A 537 -23.73 -4.00 -2.35
C SER A 537 -23.91 -3.88 -0.84
N ARG A 538 -24.83 -4.69 -0.31
CA ARG A 538 -25.18 -4.69 1.12
C ARG A 538 -24.11 -5.42 1.93
N HIS A 539 -23.80 -4.89 3.11
CA HIS A 539 -23.04 -5.62 4.12
C HIS A 539 -23.82 -6.87 4.57
N LEU A 540 -23.13 -8.01 4.61
CA LEU A 540 -23.62 -9.23 5.23
C LEU A 540 -23.03 -9.28 6.64
N SER A 541 -23.87 -9.44 7.65
CA SER A 541 -23.43 -9.72 9.02
C SER A 541 -23.05 -11.20 9.19
N LEU A 542 -22.41 -11.54 10.32
CA LEU A 542 -22.20 -12.95 10.67
C LEU A 542 -23.53 -13.70 10.90
N ALA A 543 -24.56 -13.01 11.39
CA ALA A 543 -25.91 -13.56 11.54
C ALA A 543 -26.55 -13.87 10.18
N ASP A 544 -26.36 -13.00 9.17
CA ASP A 544 -26.82 -13.24 7.79
C ASP A 544 -26.21 -14.49 7.21
N ARG A 545 -24.91 -14.72 7.46
CA ARG A 545 -24.22 -15.94 7.02
C ARG A 545 -24.79 -17.19 7.68
N CYS A 546 -25.09 -17.13 8.97
CA CYS A 546 -25.78 -18.23 9.66
C CYS A 546 -27.15 -18.51 9.00
N ARG A 547 -27.93 -17.47 8.66
CA ARG A 547 -29.21 -17.61 7.95
C ARG A 547 -29.02 -18.27 6.58
N ILE A 548 -28.05 -17.82 5.79
CA ILE A 548 -27.73 -18.38 4.46
C ILE A 548 -27.39 -19.87 4.58
N VAL A 549 -26.55 -20.26 5.54
CA VAL A 549 -26.14 -21.67 5.71
C VAL A 549 -27.33 -22.52 6.15
N ARG A 550 -28.13 -22.05 7.11
CA ARG A 550 -29.27 -22.78 7.70
C ARG A 550 -30.55 -22.75 6.84
N ALA A 551 -30.58 -22.00 5.74
CA ALA A 551 -31.75 -21.90 4.87
C ALA A 551 -32.13 -23.26 4.23
N GLY A 552 -31.17 -24.14 3.97
CA GLY A 552 -31.40 -25.48 3.44
C GLY A 552 -31.09 -26.62 4.40
N PRO A 553 -31.57 -27.85 4.12
CA PRO A 553 -31.39 -29.02 4.98
C PRO A 553 -29.92 -29.41 5.21
N ALA A 554 -29.02 -29.26 4.24
CA ALA A 554 -27.62 -29.66 4.40
C ALA A 554 -26.92 -28.90 5.52
N GLY A 555 -27.20 -27.59 5.66
CA GLY A 555 -26.70 -26.76 6.76
C GLY A 555 -27.37 -27.12 8.09
N ARG A 556 -28.70 -27.24 8.12
CA ARG A 556 -29.45 -27.59 9.35
C ARG A 556 -29.05 -28.94 9.93
N MET A 557 -28.82 -29.94 9.08
CA MET A 557 -28.41 -31.29 9.48
C MET A 557 -26.90 -31.41 9.78
N LYS A 558 -26.14 -30.30 9.71
CA LYS A 558 -24.69 -30.28 9.96
C LYS A 558 -23.94 -31.34 9.15
N ARG A 559 -24.31 -31.51 7.87
CA ARG A 559 -23.67 -32.51 6.99
C ARG A 559 -22.15 -32.31 6.99
N ASN A 560 -21.39 -33.41 7.00
CA ASN A 560 -19.92 -33.39 7.11
C ASN A 560 -19.42 -32.66 8.39
N GLY A 561 -20.14 -32.80 9.51
CA GLY A 561 -19.86 -32.08 10.76
C GLY A 561 -20.08 -30.56 10.65
N GLY A 562 -20.76 -30.10 9.59
CA GLY A 562 -21.00 -28.70 9.24
C GLY A 562 -19.77 -27.90 8.83
N ILE A 563 -18.60 -28.54 8.67
CA ILE A 563 -17.39 -27.87 8.15
C ILE A 563 -17.55 -27.58 6.65
N LYS A 564 -18.07 -28.56 5.89
CA LYS A 564 -18.36 -28.43 4.46
C LYS A 564 -19.71 -29.05 4.11
N PRO A 565 -20.83 -28.48 4.58
CA PRO A 565 -22.17 -29.05 4.43
C PRO A 565 -22.57 -29.26 2.97
N PHE A 566 -22.14 -28.37 2.07
CA PHE A 566 -22.53 -28.42 0.65
C PHE A 566 -21.62 -29.26 -0.23
N LYS A 567 -20.62 -29.93 0.35
CA LYS A 567 -19.63 -30.69 -0.42
C LYS A 567 -20.12 -32.12 -0.68
N ASP A 568 -19.81 -32.61 -1.88
CA ASP A 568 -20.01 -33.99 -2.30
C ASP A 568 -21.48 -34.45 -2.23
N MET A 569 -22.44 -33.52 -2.37
CA MET A 569 -23.87 -33.83 -2.43
C MET A 569 -24.23 -34.57 -3.73
N THR A 570 -25.13 -35.54 -3.61
CA THR A 570 -25.73 -36.28 -4.71
C THR A 570 -26.76 -35.42 -5.46
N VAL A 571 -27.18 -35.85 -6.66
CA VAL A 571 -28.20 -35.10 -7.43
C VAL A 571 -29.53 -34.96 -6.69
N PRO A 572 -30.09 -36.01 -6.05
CA PRO A 572 -31.30 -35.87 -5.25
C PRO A 572 -31.14 -34.88 -4.09
N GLU A 573 -30.02 -34.96 -3.36
CA GLU A 573 -29.73 -34.05 -2.26
C GLU A 573 -29.62 -32.59 -2.73
N LEU A 574 -28.98 -32.35 -3.88
CA LEU A 574 -28.90 -31.03 -4.49
C LEU A 574 -30.27 -30.49 -4.88
N LYS A 575 -31.16 -31.32 -5.44
CA LYS A 575 -32.53 -30.91 -5.79
C LYS A 575 -33.32 -30.50 -4.54
N VAL A 576 -33.25 -31.32 -3.48
CA VAL A 576 -33.91 -31.02 -2.20
C VAL A 576 -33.33 -29.75 -1.56
N GLU A 577 -32.02 -29.56 -1.61
CA GLU A 577 -31.35 -28.36 -1.10
C GLU A 577 -31.77 -27.09 -1.86
N CYS A 578 -31.79 -27.15 -3.20
CA CYS A 578 -32.24 -26.03 -4.05
C CYS A 578 -33.72 -25.71 -3.82
N ALA A 579 -34.59 -26.72 -3.79
CA ALA A 579 -36.02 -26.55 -3.55
C ALA A 579 -36.30 -25.94 -2.17
N ALA A 580 -35.61 -26.39 -1.12
CA ALA A 580 -35.75 -25.84 0.23
C ALA A 580 -35.29 -24.37 0.35
N ARG A 581 -34.49 -23.89 -0.61
CA ARG A 581 -34.03 -22.50 -0.70
C ARG A 581 -34.87 -21.65 -1.66
N GLY A 582 -35.94 -22.21 -2.23
CA GLY A 582 -36.78 -21.53 -3.21
C GLY A 582 -36.09 -21.27 -4.55
N LEU A 583 -35.07 -22.06 -4.90
CA LEU A 583 -34.41 -21.95 -6.20
C LEU A 583 -35.21 -22.71 -7.25
N ASP A 584 -35.70 -22.00 -8.27
CA ASP A 584 -36.36 -22.59 -9.43
C ASP A 584 -35.32 -23.25 -10.35
N VAL A 585 -35.12 -24.56 -10.17
CA VAL A 585 -34.14 -25.35 -10.93
C VAL A 585 -34.83 -26.37 -11.82
N ASP A 586 -34.54 -26.32 -13.12
CA ASP A 586 -35.02 -27.30 -14.11
C ASP A 586 -34.66 -28.74 -13.66
N GLU A 587 -35.68 -29.60 -13.57
CA GLU A 587 -35.52 -31.00 -13.15
C GLU A 587 -34.54 -31.81 -14.01
N ARG A 588 -34.30 -31.38 -15.25
CA ARG A 588 -33.36 -32.00 -16.20
C ARG A 588 -31.89 -31.63 -15.92
N LEU A 589 -31.63 -30.67 -15.03
CA LEU A 589 -30.27 -30.24 -14.70
C LEU A 589 -29.47 -31.38 -14.09
N LYS A 590 -28.30 -31.62 -14.69
CA LYS A 590 -27.29 -32.56 -14.17
C LYS A 590 -26.58 -31.95 -12.96
N ARG A 591 -25.90 -32.81 -12.17
CA ARG A 591 -25.16 -32.44 -10.95
C ARG A 591 -24.39 -31.12 -11.03
N LYS A 592 -23.62 -30.91 -12.11
CA LYS A 592 -22.81 -29.68 -12.29
C LYS A 592 -23.65 -28.41 -12.35
N GLY A 593 -24.79 -28.46 -13.05
CA GLY A 593 -25.70 -27.32 -13.16
C GLY A 593 -26.33 -26.97 -11.82
N LEU A 594 -26.91 -27.97 -11.14
CA LEU A 594 -27.49 -27.79 -9.80
C LEU A 594 -26.47 -27.25 -8.79
N GLN A 595 -25.24 -27.76 -8.82
CA GLN A 595 -24.16 -27.28 -7.96
C GLN A 595 -23.77 -25.83 -8.26
N GLN A 596 -23.82 -25.42 -9.52
CA GLN A 596 -23.55 -24.04 -9.92
C GLN A 596 -24.64 -23.08 -9.42
N TYR A 597 -25.92 -23.41 -9.63
CA TYR A 597 -27.05 -22.64 -9.08
C TYR A 597 -26.93 -22.44 -7.56
N LEU A 598 -26.66 -23.52 -6.82
CA LEU A 598 -26.48 -23.43 -5.38
C LEU A 598 -25.28 -22.55 -5.01
N LYS A 599 -24.16 -22.67 -5.74
CA LYS A 599 -22.96 -21.87 -5.50
C LYS A 599 -23.19 -20.37 -5.74
N ASP A 600 -23.96 -20.04 -6.77
CA ASP A 600 -24.30 -18.66 -7.11
C ASP A 600 -25.24 -18.05 -6.06
N HIS A 601 -26.20 -18.83 -5.54
CA HIS A 601 -27.04 -18.41 -4.42
C HIS A 601 -26.26 -18.23 -3.10
N LEU A 602 -25.34 -19.16 -2.77
CA LEU A 602 -24.55 -19.10 -1.54
C LEU A 602 -23.50 -17.98 -1.52
N LYS A 603 -23.18 -17.40 -2.68
CA LYS A 603 -22.19 -16.33 -2.84
C LYS A 603 -20.88 -16.57 -2.06
N GLY A 604 -20.36 -17.80 -2.10
CA GLY A 604 -19.08 -18.13 -1.44
C GLY A 604 -19.15 -18.47 0.05
N VAL A 605 -20.30 -18.28 0.72
CA VAL A 605 -20.53 -18.76 2.10
C VAL A 605 -20.55 -20.29 2.09
N GLN A 606 -19.69 -20.93 2.88
CA GLN A 606 -19.54 -22.39 2.89
C GLN A 606 -20.06 -23.07 4.16
N ARG A 607 -19.99 -22.38 5.30
CA ARG A 607 -20.33 -22.87 6.63
C ARG A 607 -20.67 -21.70 7.55
N VAL A 608 -21.17 -22.01 8.74
CA VAL A 608 -21.34 -20.99 9.79
C VAL A 608 -19.99 -20.41 10.23
N PRO A 609 -19.96 -19.19 10.81
CA PRO A 609 -18.74 -18.58 11.35
C PRO A 609 -17.96 -19.53 12.29
N ALA A 610 -16.64 -19.39 12.33
CA ALA A 610 -15.75 -20.35 13.00
C ALA A 610 -16.10 -20.58 14.48
N LEU A 611 -16.45 -19.52 15.22
CA LEU A 611 -16.84 -19.61 16.64
C LEU A 611 -18.17 -20.33 16.90
N LEU A 612 -19.01 -20.53 15.87
CA LEU A 612 -20.26 -21.27 15.97
C LEU A 612 -20.15 -22.72 15.51
N ILE A 613 -19.00 -23.17 15.01
CA ILE A 613 -18.88 -24.46 14.33
C ILE A 613 -19.27 -25.67 15.20
N ASN A 614 -19.03 -25.61 16.51
CA ASN A 614 -19.35 -26.71 17.43
C ASN A 614 -20.75 -26.59 18.04
N GLU A 615 -21.37 -25.41 17.97
CA GLU A 615 -22.73 -25.15 18.46
C GLU A 615 -23.58 -24.45 17.40
N GLN A 616 -23.68 -25.09 16.23
CA GLN A 616 -24.31 -24.50 15.05
C GLN A 616 -25.82 -24.30 15.15
N ASP A 617 -26.45 -24.60 16.30
CA ASP A 617 -27.86 -24.32 16.55
C ASP A 617 -28.05 -23.00 17.32
N LYS A 618 -27.01 -22.56 18.05
CA LYS A 618 -27.05 -21.31 18.82
C LYS A 618 -26.88 -20.09 17.92
N SER A 619 -27.40 -18.95 18.36
CA SER A 619 -27.11 -17.64 17.80
C SER A 619 -25.80 -17.09 18.35
N LEU A 620 -25.27 -16.03 17.73
CA LEU A 620 -24.11 -15.31 18.27
C LEU A 620 -24.42 -14.69 19.63
N LYS A 621 -25.65 -14.24 19.85
CA LYS A 621 -26.11 -13.70 21.13
C LYS A 621 -26.07 -14.74 22.25
N ASP A 622 -26.45 -15.98 21.97
CA ASP A 622 -26.44 -17.07 22.95
C ASP A 622 -25.03 -17.43 23.46
N ILE A 623 -23.99 -16.93 22.78
CA ILE A 623 -22.58 -17.12 23.14
C ILE A 623 -21.85 -15.79 23.42
N ASN A 624 -22.61 -14.72 23.72
CA ASN A 624 -22.08 -13.38 24.05
C ASN A 624 -21.23 -12.72 22.95
N LEU A 625 -21.60 -12.95 21.68
CA LEU A 625 -20.92 -12.43 20.48
C LEU A 625 -21.90 -11.75 19.51
N ASP A 626 -23.03 -11.25 20.00
CA ASP A 626 -24.03 -10.53 19.18
C ASP A 626 -23.41 -9.35 18.41
N MET A 627 -22.46 -8.67 19.04
CA MET A 627 -21.66 -7.59 18.46
C MET A 627 -20.28 -8.09 18.01
N TYR A 628 -20.11 -9.32 17.54
CA TYR A 628 -18.83 -9.76 16.97
C TYR A 628 -18.81 -9.57 15.45
N GLU A 629 -17.79 -8.88 14.94
CA GLU A 629 -17.64 -8.57 13.51
C GLU A 629 -16.29 -9.04 12.97
N VAL A 630 -16.29 -9.50 11.72
CA VAL A 630 -15.06 -9.73 10.94
C VAL A 630 -14.83 -8.49 10.09
N LEU A 631 -13.79 -7.74 10.41
CA LEU A 631 -13.51 -6.48 9.75
C LEU A 631 -13.18 -6.70 8.27
N PRO A 632 -13.85 -6.03 7.33
CA PRO A 632 -13.63 -6.24 5.90
C PRO A 632 -12.35 -5.62 5.37
N THR A 633 -11.87 -4.55 6.01
CA THR A 633 -10.63 -3.89 5.64
C THR A 633 -9.58 -4.10 6.72
N GLU A 634 -8.43 -4.61 6.30
CA GLU A 634 -7.23 -4.66 7.12
C GLU A 634 -6.20 -3.68 6.52
N PRO A 635 -6.00 -2.50 7.14
CA PRO A 635 -5.25 -1.41 6.52
C PRO A 635 -3.80 -1.74 6.14
N LEU A 636 -3.12 -2.66 6.84
CA LEU A 636 -1.75 -3.00 6.49
C LEU A 636 -1.68 -3.72 5.14
N HIS A 637 -2.34 -4.88 5.03
CA HIS A 637 -2.27 -5.74 3.86
C HIS A 637 -2.99 -5.13 2.67
N ASP A 638 -4.17 -4.51 2.88
CA ASP A 638 -4.92 -3.93 1.77
C ASP A 638 -4.15 -2.76 1.13
N VAL A 639 -3.58 -1.84 1.93
CA VAL A 639 -2.75 -0.73 1.43
C VAL A 639 -1.46 -1.26 0.79
N LYS A 640 -0.74 -2.15 1.48
CA LYS A 640 0.54 -2.70 1.00
C LYS A 640 0.38 -3.42 -0.34
N GLU A 641 -0.58 -4.33 -0.44
CA GLU A 641 -0.76 -5.15 -1.63
C GLU A 641 -1.38 -4.35 -2.79
N HIS A 642 -2.26 -3.38 -2.51
CA HIS A 642 -2.74 -2.48 -3.55
C HIS A 642 -1.63 -1.57 -4.10
N ILE A 643 -0.82 -0.96 -3.23
CA ILE A 643 0.36 -0.20 -3.69
C ILE A 643 1.29 -1.10 -4.50
N ALA A 644 1.53 -2.34 -4.07
CA ALA A 644 2.36 -3.28 -4.83
C ALA A 644 1.78 -3.57 -6.23
N ASN A 645 0.45 -3.67 -6.36
CA ASN A 645 -0.22 -3.83 -7.64
C ASN A 645 -0.09 -2.58 -8.52
N VAL A 646 -0.33 -1.39 -7.97
CA VAL A 646 -0.16 -0.09 -8.66
C VAL A 646 1.26 0.07 -9.15
N VAL A 647 2.25 -0.12 -8.28
CA VAL A 647 3.68 -0.05 -8.61
C VAL A 647 4.06 -1.04 -9.70
N SER A 648 3.50 -2.26 -9.67
CA SER A 648 3.79 -3.25 -10.71
C SER A 648 3.27 -2.78 -12.07
N GLU A 649 2.02 -2.34 -12.11
CA GLU A 649 1.29 -2.03 -13.35
C GLU A 649 1.69 -0.69 -13.97
N ILE A 650 1.82 0.36 -13.15
CA ILE A 650 2.04 1.75 -13.59
C ILE A 650 3.22 1.89 -14.54
N THR A 651 4.28 1.09 -14.37
CA THR A 651 5.48 1.10 -15.23
C THR A 651 5.19 0.97 -16.73
N HIS A 652 4.07 0.34 -17.12
CA HIS A 652 3.69 0.14 -18.53
C HIS A 652 2.87 1.29 -19.11
N HIS A 653 2.38 2.19 -18.25
CA HIS A 653 1.57 3.34 -18.61
C HIS A 653 2.35 4.66 -18.52
N LEU A 654 3.62 4.60 -18.08
CA LEU A 654 4.54 5.72 -18.04
C LEU A 654 5.27 5.92 -19.38
N THR A 655 5.66 7.17 -19.66
CA THR A 655 6.61 7.52 -20.73
C THR A 655 8.00 6.93 -20.47
N ASP A 656 8.87 6.91 -21.47
CA ASP A 656 10.19 6.29 -21.33
C ASP A 656 11.11 7.01 -20.33
N ASP A 657 11.00 8.33 -20.22
CA ASP A 657 11.74 9.13 -19.23
C ASP A 657 11.24 8.87 -17.82
N GLU A 658 9.92 8.84 -17.64
CA GLU A 658 9.29 8.49 -16.36
C GLU A 658 9.64 7.06 -15.94
N LYS A 659 9.72 6.09 -16.87
CA LYS A 659 10.17 4.73 -16.57
C LYS A 659 11.61 4.69 -16.04
N VAL A 660 12.49 5.59 -16.47
CA VAL A 660 13.85 5.69 -15.95
C VAL A 660 13.84 6.25 -14.54
N ALA A 661 13.12 7.36 -14.31
CA ALA A 661 12.97 7.98 -12.99
C ALA A 661 12.30 7.02 -11.98
N PHE A 662 11.28 6.28 -12.43
CA PHE A 662 10.56 5.27 -11.67
C PHE A 662 11.47 4.12 -11.24
N ARG A 663 12.25 3.54 -12.16
CA ARG A 663 13.19 2.44 -11.83
C ARG A 663 14.26 2.88 -10.84
N HIS A 664 14.82 4.08 -11.01
CA HIS A 664 15.79 4.63 -10.07
C HIS A 664 15.17 4.82 -8.68
N THR A 665 13.94 5.33 -8.61
CA THR A 665 13.18 5.50 -7.37
C THR A 665 12.92 4.16 -6.67
N LEU A 666 12.51 3.13 -7.41
CA LEU A 666 12.31 1.79 -6.86
C LEU A 666 13.60 1.19 -6.31
N GLU A 667 14.73 1.35 -7.00
CA GLU A 667 16.03 0.86 -6.53
C GLU A 667 16.47 1.56 -5.23
N LEU A 668 16.20 2.87 -5.09
CA LEU A 668 16.52 3.64 -3.88
C LEU A 668 15.72 3.17 -2.66
N VAL A 669 14.39 2.99 -2.80
CA VAL A 669 13.52 2.60 -1.67
C VAL A 669 13.65 1.12 -1.33
N SER A 670 13.73 0.25 -2.35
CA SER A 670 13.91 -1.19 -2.15
C SER A 670 15.28 -1.54 -1.59
N GLY A 671 16.32 -0.78 -1.99
CA GLY A 671 17.70 -0.99 -1.60
C GLY A 671 18.17 -2.43 -1.82
N THR A 672 18.72 -3.06 -0.77
CA THR A 672 19.12 -4.48 -0.75
C THR A 672 18.20 -5.34 0.14
N LYS A 673 16.98 -4.90 0.41
CA LYS A 673 16.05 -5.61 1.30
C LYS A 673 15.55 -6.88 0.59
N ASP A 674 15.64 -8.03 1.29
CA ASP A 674 15.15 -9.31 0.77
C ASP A 674 13.60 -9.40 0.80
N GLN A 675 12.95 -8.64 1.69
CA GLN A 675 11.49 -8.56 1.83
C GLN A 675 11.09 -7.13 2.22
N LEU A 676 10.11 -6.58 1.51
CA LEU A 676 9.55 -5.26 1.75
C LEU A 676 8.38 -5.33 2.74
N ARG A 677 8.33 -4.38 3.68
CA ARG A 677 7.28 -4.21 4.69
C ARG A 677 6.23 -3.21 4.20
N GLY A 678 5.08 -3.16 4.88
CA GLY A 678 4.04 -2.15 4.59
C GLY A 678 4.59 -0.72 4.59
N SER A 679 5.45 -0.37 5.56
CA SER A 679 6.15 0.92 5.61
C SER A 679 6.98 1.22 4.36
N ASP A 680 7.63 0.21 3.77
CA ASP A 680 8.46 0.37 2.57
C ASP A 680 7.59 0.67 1.34
N TYR A 681 6.42 0.01 1.22
CA TYR A 681 5.48 0.30 0.14
C TYR A 681 4.84 1.69 0.29
N ARG A 682 4.52 2.13 1.51
CA ARG A 682 4.05 3.50 1.76
C ARG A 682 5.12 4.53 1.40
N GLU A 683 6.38 4.26 1.75
CA GLU A 683 7.52 5.08 1.31
C GLU A 683 7.60 5.15 -0.22
N MET A 684 7.46 4.01 -0.91
CA MET A 684 7.40 3.99 -2.37
C MET A 684 6.27 4.86 -2.91
N ALA A 685 5.05 4.74 -2.39
CA ALA A 685 3.91 5.54 -2.83
C ALA A 685 4.19 7.05 -2.66
N ILE A 686 4.74 7.49 -1.53
CA ILE A 686 5.08 8.90 -1.28
C ILE A 686 6.14 9.40 -2.26
N VAL A 687 7.22 8.64 -2.46
CA VAL A 687 8.29 9.05 -3.37
C VAL A 687 7.81 9.05 -4.82
N LEU A 688 6.94 8.11 -5.19
CA LEU A 688 6.31 8.07 -6.51
C LEU A 688 5.36 9.24 -6.74
N ALA A 689 4.50 9.58 -5.78
CA ALA A 689 3.65 10.76 -5.87
C ALA A 689 4.48 12.04 -6.06
N LYS A 690 5.66 12.13 -5.43
CA LYS A 690 6.58 13.26 -5.63
C LYS A 690 7.21 13.28 -7.03
N GLN A 691 7.58 12.11 -7.57
CA GLN A 691 8.32 12.00 -8.84
C GLN A 691 7.40 11.99 -10.06
N LEU A 692 6.16 11.53 -9.92
CA LEU A 692 5.18 11.31 -11.00
C LEU A 692 3.92 12.20 -10.89
N ARG A 693 3.99 13.28 -10.10
CA ARG A 693 3.12 14.47 -10.07
C ARG A 693 1.57 14.32 -10.24
N GLY A 694 0.99 13.14 -10.01
CA GLY A 694 -0.47 12.96 -9.99
C GLY A 694 -0.94 11.53 -9.74
N THR A 695 -0.43 10.54 -10.50
CA THR A 695 -1.00 9.19 -10.63
C THR A 695 -1.13 8.34 -9.35
N VAL A 696 -0.49 8.73 -8.25
CA VAL A 696 -0.49 7.97 -6.98
C VAL A 696 -0.80 8.88 -5.78
N ARG A 697 -1.20 10.14 -6.01
CA ARG A 697 -1.39 11.14 -4.94
C ARG A 697 -2.52 10.74 -4.00
N GLU A 698 -3.68 10.39 -4.53
CA GLU A 698 -4.86 9.97 -3.76
C GLU A 698 -4.52 8.77 -2.88
N MET A 699 -3.77 7.80 -3.41
CA MET A 699 -3.32 6.63 -2.66
C MET A 699 -2.44 7.00 -1.46
N THR A 700 -1.58 8.02 -1.58
CA THR A 700 -0.77 8.49 -0.45
C THR A 700 -1.62 9.13 0.64
N GLU A 701 -2.67 9.86 0.26
CA GLU A 701 -3.61 10.46 1.21
C GLU A 701 -4.47 9.42 1.91
N VAL A 702 -5.03 8.45 1.15
CA VAL A 702 -5.76 7.29 1.70
C VAL A 702 -4.87 6.56 2.70
N SER A 703 -3.61 6.27 2.34
CA SER A 703 -2.68 5.64 3.26
C SER A 703 -2.36 6.50 4.49
N SER A 704 -2.33 7.82 4.37
CA SER A 704 -2.08 8.72 5.49
C SER A 704 -3.25 8.68 6.48
N ILE A 705 -4.49 8.79 5.99
CA ILE A 705 -5.70 8.76 6.82
C ILE A 705 -5.83 7.41 7.55
N LEU A 706 -5.60 6.29 6.85
CA LEU A 706 -5.74 4.96 7.46
C LEU A 706 -4.69 4.65 8.56
N TYR A 707 -3.60 5.41 8.63
CA TYR A 707 -2.54 5.29 9.64
C TYR A 707 -2.55 6.45 10.65
N ALA A 708 -3.43 7.43 10.47
CA ALA A 708 -3.60 8.58 11.35
C ALA A 708 -4.00 8.13 12.76
N LYS A 709 -3.65 8.94 13.76
CA LYS A 709 -3.98 8.58 15.15
C LYS A 709 -5.49 8.66 15.40
N PRO A 710 -6.04 7.95 16.41
CA PRO A 710 -7.46 8.01 16.72
C PRO A 710 -7.98 9.43 16.97
N GLU A 711 -7.14 10.33 17.53
CA GLU A 711 -7.51 11.72 17.78
C GLU A 711 -7.68 12.55 16.49
N GLU A 712 -7.16 12.06 15.36
CA GLU A 712 -7.32 12.70 14.04
C GLU A 712 -8.57 12.20 13.30
N CYS A 713 -9.23 11.15 13.81
CA CYS A 713 -10.47 10.62 13.25
C CYS A 713 -11.64 11.58 13.55
N CYS A 714 -12.19 12.19 12.50
CA CYS A 714 -13.24 13.19 12.58
C CYS A 714 -14.15 13.15 11.33
N PRO A 715 -15.34 13.78 11.36
CA PRO A 715 -16.20 13.89 10.18
C PRO A 715 -15.46 14.36 8.92
N ARG A 716 -14.57 15.35 9.06
CA ARG A 716 -13.70 15.82 7.97
C ARG A 716 -12.81 14.72 7.38
N SER A 717 -12.11 13.95 8.23
CA SER A 717 -11.23 12.88 7.75
C SER A 717 -12.01 11.72 7.12
N ILE A 718 -13.24 11.46 7.61
CA ILE A 718 -14.17 10.50 7.02
C ILE A 718 -14.58 10.95 5.61
N LEU A 719 -15.05 12.18 5.46
CA LEU A 719 -15.43 12.74 4.16
C LEU A 719 -14.27 12.67 3.17
N ARG A 720 -13.08 13.11 3.62
CA ARG A 720 -11.85 13.03 2.81
C ARG A 720 -11.54 11.60 2.39
N LEU A 721 -11.67 10.62 3.28
CA LEU A 721 -11.42 9.21 2.94
C LEU A 721 -12.40 8.68 1.88
N HIS A 722 -13.69 9.00 1.99
CA HIS A 722 -14.67 8.67 0.94
C HIS A 722 -14.27 9.30 -0.39
N ASN A 723 -14.00 10.61 -0.42
CA ASN A 723 -13.69 11.33 -1.66
C ASN A 723 -12.37 10.85 -2.30
N GLN A 724 -11.31 10.71 -1.52
CA GLN A 724 -9.99 10.29 -2.01
C GLN A 724 -10.00 8.84 -2.50
N THR A 725 -10.75 7.94 -1.86
CA THR A 725 -10.88 6.55 -2.36
C THR A 725 -11.70 6.48 -3.64
N PHE A 726 -12.75 7.29 -3.79
CA PHE A 726 -13.50 7.42 -5.04
C PHE A 726 -12.62 7.96 -6.17
N LEU A 727 -11.92 9.08 -5.96
CA LEU A 727 -11.00 9.65 -6.95
C LEU A 727 -9.87 8.69 -7.32
N HIS A 728 -9.30 7.97 -6.34
CA HIS A 728 -8.29 6.94 -6.61
C HIS A 728 -8.82 5.83 -7.52
N ALA A 729 -10.08 5.40 -7.33
CA ALA A 729 -10.70 4.39 -8.17
C ALA A 729 -10.95 4.90 -9.60
N ILE A 730 -11.38 6.17 -9.75
CA ILE A 730 -11.50 6.82 -11.06
C ILE A 730 -10.14 6.98 -11.73
N ALA A 731 -9.11 7.42 -11.00
CA ALA A 731 -7.74 7.55 -11.53
C ALA A 731 -7.20 6.19 -12.01
N CYS A 732 -7.46 5.10 -11.28
CA CYS A 732 -7.14 3.74 -11.73
C CYS A 732 -7.83 3.42 -13.06
N GLU A 733 -9.13 3.72 -13.21
CA GLU A 733 -9.88 3.46 -14.44
C GLU A 733 -9.41 4.31 -15.62
N GLU A 734 -9.08 5.59 -15.39
CA GLU A 734 -8.66 6.52 -16.44
C GLU A 734 -7.21 6.32 -16.89
N VAL A 735 -6.30 6.03 -15.96
CA VAL A 735 -4.87 5.89 -16.27
C VAL A 735 -4.51 4.46 -16.65
N ILE A 736 -4.99 3.47 -15.90
CA ILE A 736 -4.64 2.07 -16.14
C ILE A 736 -5.67 1.42 -17.08
N GLY A 737 -6.96 1.71 -16.89
CA GLY A 737 -8.04 1.11 -17.66
C GLY A 737 -7.95 -0.42 -17.61
N LYS A 738 -7.57 -1.06 -18.70
CA LYS A 738 -7.30 -2.50 -18.73
C LYS A 738 -5.83 -2.79 -18.40
N PRO A 739 -5.53 -3.50 -17.28
CA PRO A 739 -4.16 -3.83 -16.90
C PRO A 739 -3.47 -4.70 -17.97
N GLN A 740 -2.18 -4.44 -18.19
CA GLN A 740 -1.31 -5.11 -19.16
C GLN A 740 -0.46 -6.22 -18.54
N ILE A 741 0.02 -6.06 -17.29
CA ILE A 741 0.84 -7.08 -16.61
C ILE A 741 -0.04 -7.95 -15.71
N LEU A 742 -0.85 -7.30 -14.89
CA LEU A 742 -1.70 -7.96 -13.92
C LEU A 742 -3.02 -8.37 -14.58
N THR A 743 -3.68 -9.39 -14.02
CA THR A 743 -5.07 -9.68 -14.41
C THR A 743 -5.99 -8.64 -13.79
N GLU A 744 -7.12 -8.31 -14.44
CA GLU A 744 -8.15 -7.42 -13.86
C GLU A 744 -8.57 -7.84 -12.45
N LYS A 745 -8.80 -9.14 -12.23
CA LYS A 745 -9.13 -9.72 -10.91
C LYS A 745 -8.06 -9.47 -9.83
N LYS A 746 -6.81 -9.20 -10.22
CA LYS A 746 -5.72 -8.93 -9.28
C LYS A 746 -5.58 -7.44 -9.02
N PHE A 747 -5.63 -6.61 -10.06
CA PHE A 747 -5.49 -5.16 -9.94
C PHE A 747 -6.75 -4.51 -9.34
N TYR A 748 -7.91 -4.67 -9.99
CA TYR A 748 -9.22 -4.29 -9.45
C TYR A 748 -9.76 -5.32 -8.44
N GLY A 749 -8.86 -6.12 -7.87
CA GLY A 749 -9.20 -7.22 -6.99
C GLY A 749 -9.64 -6.77 -5.60
N ARG A 750 -9.62 -7.74 -4.69
CA ARG A 750 -10.04 -7.56 -3.29
C ARG A 750 -9.42 -6.33 -2.61
N TYR A 751 -8.14 -6.05 -2.83
CA TYR A 751 -7.44 -4.99 -2.09
C TYR A 751 -7.98 -3.59 -2.45
N LEU A 752 -8.14 -3.28 -3.74
CA LEU A 752 -8.78 -2.04 -4.16
C LEU A 752 -10.23 -1.98 -3.69
N HIS A 753 -11.00 -3.06 -3.89
CA HIS A 753 -12.40 -3.14 -3.45
C HIS A 753 -12.54 -2.89 -1.95
N SER A 754 -11.69 -3.51 -1.12
CA SER A 754 -11.67 -3.30 0.34
C SER A 754 -11.41 -1.82 0.67
N LEU A 755 -10.38 -1.22 0.07
CA LEU A 755 -10.01 0.17 0.33
C LEU A 755 -11.07 1.17 -0.11
N VAL A 756 -11.74 0.92 -1.24
CA VAL A 756 -12.70 1.86 -1.83
C VAL A 756 -14.09 1.69 -1.24
N VAL A 757 -14.51 0.46 -0.98
CA VAL A 757 -15.90 0.15 -0.60
C VAL A 757 -16.05 -0.01 0.91
N HIS A 758 -15.06 -0.55 1.61
CA HIS A 758 -15.24 -0.92 3.02
C HIS A 758 -14.44 -0.07 3.98
N ALA A 759 -13.24 0.38 3.61
CA ALA A 759 -12.41 1.21 4.48
C ALA A 759 -13.12 2.50 4.93
N PRO A 760 -13.84 3.25 4.05
CA PRO A 760 -14.52 4.47 4.46
C PRO A 760 -15.69 4.23 5.42
N ILE A 761 -16.45 3.14 5.24
CA ILE A 761 -17.56 2.76 6.13
C ILE A 761 -17.02 2.26 7.47
N GLN A 762 -15.97 1.43 7.45
CA GLN A 762 -15.30 0.98 8.66
C GLN A 762 -14.71 2.16 9.45
N HIS A 763 -14.12 3.14 8.77
CA HIS A 763 -13.51 4.31 9.41
C HIS A 763 -14.53 5.21 10.12
N ARG A 764 -15.82 5.16 9.74
CA ARG A 764 -16.90 5.88 10.44
C ARG A 764 -17.16 5.36 11.85
N ILE A 765 -16.93 4.06 12.10
CA ILE A 765 -17.22 3.40 13.39
C ILE A 765 -15.95 3.10 14.22
N ILE A 766 -14.80 2.94 13.57
CA ILE A 766 -13.52 2.63 14.22
C ILE A 766 -12.35 3.25 13.45
N CYS A 767 -11.44 3.90 14.16
CA CYS A 767 -10.18 4.37 13.58
C CYS A 767 -9.39 3.22 12.95
N SER A 768 -9.02 3.37 11.68
CA SER A 768 -8.31 2.34 10.93
C SER A 768 -6.95 1.97 11.54
N ARG A 769 -6.25 2.91 12.19
CA ARG A 769 -4.99 2.62 12.89
C ARG A 769 -5.16 1.59 14.01
N SER A 770 -6.29 1.61 14.73
CA SER A 770 -6.58 0.62 15.79
C SER A 770 -6.83 -0.78 15.24
N THR A 771 -7.12 -0.90 13.94
CA THR A 771 -7.33 -2.17 13.23
C THR A 771 -6.13 -2.62 12.41
N ASN A 772 -5.03 -1.85 12.44
CA ASN A 772 -3.82 -2.11 11.68
C ASN A 772 -2.98 -3.21 12.33
N THR A 773 -2.54 -4.17 11.52
CA THR A 773 -1.79 -5.35 11.99
C THR A 773 -0.27 -5.23 11.96
N GLU A 774 0.30 -4.04 11.76
CA GLU A 774 1.75 -3.90 11.55
C GLU A 774 2.58 -4.35 12.77
N GLN A 775 2.09 -4.07 13.98
CA GLN A 775 2.74 -4.56 15.19
C GLN A 775 2.66 -6.09 15.29
N GLN A 776 1.53 -6.68 14.92
CA GLN A 776 1.29 -8.12 14.91
C GLN A 776 2.23 -8.81 13.90
N GLU A 777 2.37 -8.29 12.67
CA GLU A 777 3.29 -8.81 11.64
C GLU A 777 4.76 -8.77 12.12
N ARG A 778 5.14 -7.74 12.88
CA ARG A 778 6.46 -7.68 13.53
C ARG A 778 6.62 -8.75 14.60
N HIS A 779 5.61 -8.98 15.45
CA HIS A 779 5.65 -10.04 16.46
C HIS A 779 5.77 -11.43 15.78
N PHE A 780 5.04 -11.67 14.68
CA PHE A 780 5.18 -12.91 13.89
C PHE A 780 6.57 -13.04 13.25
N SER A 781 7.13 -11.96 12.72
CA SER A 781 8.49 -11.92 12.15
C SER A 781 9.55 -12.24 13.21
N THR A 782 9.38 -11.72 14.43
CA THR A 782 10.23 -12.03 15.58
C THR A 782 10.12 -13.50 15.96
N LEU A 783 8.90 -14.05 16.09
CA LEU A 783 8.71 -15.48 16.35
C LEU A 783 9.36 -16.37 15.28
N SER A 784 9.16 -16.03 14.01
CA SER A 784 9.80 -16.74 12.88
C SER A 784 11.32 -16.69 12.99
N SER A 785 11.88 -15.51 13.30
CA SER A 785 13.32 -15.33 13.50
C SER A 785 13.87 -16.13 14.68
N ILE A 786 13.19 -16.11 15.82
CA ILE A 786 13.50 -16.91 17.01
C ILE A 786 13.49 -18.40 16.64
N SER A 787 12.43 -18.86 15.98
CA SER A 787 12.25 -20.26 15.63
C SER A 787 13.33 -20.74 14.66
N VAL A 788 13.71 -19.92 13.67
CA VAL A 788 14.83 -20.20 12.75
C VAL A 788 16.17 -20.24 13.49
N ALA A 789 16.42 -19.28 14.38
CA ALA A 789 17.68 -19.17 15.10
C ALA A 789 17.86 -20.28 16.15
N THR A 790 16.78 -20.70 16.81
CA THR A 790 16.86 -21.45 18.07
C THR A 790 16.30 -22.86 17.98
N SER A 791 15.30 -23.13 17.14
CA SER A 791 14.67 -24.44 17.10
C SER A 791 15.60 -25.53 16.55
N SER A 792 15.50 -26.73 17.12
CA SER A 792 15.96 -27.98 16.52
C SER A 792 15.02 -28.45 15.40
N ARG A 793 13.96 -27.68 15.10
CA ARG A 793 12.77 -28.06 14.32
C ARG A 793 12.03 -29.32 14.82
N ARG A 794 12.38 -29.81 16.02
CA ARG A 794 11.68 -30.94 16.66
C ARG A 794 10.34 -30.45 17.20
N PRO A 795 9.22 -31.13 16.89
CA PRO A 795 7.88 -30.67 17.26
C PRO A 795 7.70 -30.31 18.75
N GLY A 796 8.32 -31.05 19.69
CA GLY A 796 8.21 -30.78 21.13
C GLY A 796 9.06 -29.63 21.67
N ASP A 797 10.04 -29.15 20.91
CA ASP A 797 11.05 -28.19 21.39
C ASP A 797 10.85 -26.76 20.82
N ILE A 798 9.71 -26.50 20.18
CA ILE A 798 9.44 -25.22 19.48
C ILE A 798 8.58 -24.31 20.36
N ILE A 799 7.39 -24.77 20.75
CA ILE A 799 6.34 -23.92 21.32
C ILE A 799 6.78 -23.28 22.66
N THR A 800 7.19 -24.10 23.63
CA THR A 800 7.56 -23.59 24.97
C THR A 800 8.77 -22.65 24.92
N PRO A 801 9.89 -23.00 24.24
CA PRO A 801 11.02 -22.08 24.16
C PRO A 801 10.73 -20.80 23.38
N ASP A 802 9.91 -20.85 22.32
CA ASP A 802 9.56 -19.67 21.52
C ASP A 802 8.74 -18.67 22.35
N ILE A 803 7.79 -19.14 23.16
CA ILE A 803 7.03 -18.28 24.11
C ILE A 803 7.96 -17.55 25.08
N ILE A 804 8.84 -18.29 25.77
CA ILE A 804 9.75 -17.70 26.76
C ILE A 804 10.71 -16.70 26.12
N ARG A 805 11.26 -17.03 24.94
CA ARG A 805 12.19 -16.17 24.23
C ARG A 805 11.52 -14.89 23.74
N MET A 806 10.29 -14.99 23.23
CA MET A 806 9.51 -13.83 22.83
C MET A 806 9.28 -12.88 24.01
N GLN A 807 8.87 -13.42 25.17
CA GLN A 807 8.70 -12.62 26.39
C GLN A 807 10.01 -11.98 26.87
N ALA A 808 11.13 -12.72 26.81
CA ALA A 808 12.43 -12.19 27.17
C ALA A 808 12.89 -11.07 26.22
N GLU A 809 12.64 -11.22 24.91
CA GLU A 809 12.98 -10.21 23.90
C GLU A 809 12.16 -8.93 24.08
N MET A 810 10.87 -9.07 24.41
CA MET A 810 9.98 -7.95 24.74
C MET A 810 10.36 -7.22 26.04
N LYS A 811 10.96 -7.93 27.00
CA LYS A 811 11.40 -7.36 28.29
C LYS A 811 12.82 -6.78 28.27
N SER A 812 13.56 -6.92 27.17
CA SER A 812 14.94 -6.41 27.11
C SER A 812 15.00 -4.88 27.07
N GLU A 813 15.91 -4.28 27.84
CA GLU A 813 16.09 -2.82 27.96
C GLU A 813 16.35 -2.15 26.60
N GLU A 814 17.07 -2.81 25.68
CA GLU A 814 17.36 -2.30 24.32
C GLU A 814 16.08 -2.20 23.45
N ASN A 815 15.12 -3.11 23.62
CA ASN A 815 13.84 -3.06 22.89
C ASN A 815 12.80 -2.17 23.57
N GLN A 816 12.87 -1.99 24.89
CA GLN A 816 12.02 -1.02 25.61
C GLN A 816 12.32 0.43 25.21
N GLN A 817 13.56 0.72 24.78
CA GLN A 817 14.00 2.07 24.41
C GLN A 817 13.86 2.39 22.91
N ARG A 818 13.67 1.40 22.03
CA ARG A 818 13.55 1.59 20.57
C ARG A 818 12.15 1.24 20.06
N ASN A 819 11.33 2.27 19.84
CA ASN A 819 10.06 2.09 19.13
C ASN A 819 10.27 2.21 17.61
N SER A 820 10.67 1.10 16.98
CA SER A 820 10.94 1.04 15.53
C SER A 820 9.75 1.49 14.65
N VAL A 821 8.50 1.33 15.12
CA VAL A 821 7.32 1.81 14.39
C VAL A 821 7.26 3.33 14.44
N LYS A 822 7.42 3.94 15.63
CA LYS A 822 7.45 5.41 15.79
C LYS A 822 8.58 6.05 14.95
N GLU A 823 9.75 5.40 14.89
CA GLU A 823 10.87 5.86 14.05
C GLU A 823 10.51 5.86 12.55
N GLN A 824 9.87 4.80 12.06
CA GLN A 824 9.49 4.68 10.64
C GLN A 824 8.35 5.61 10.27
N GLU A 825 7.30 5.72 11.09
CA GLU A 825 6.23 6.70 10.86
C GLU A 825 6.78 8.13 10.85
N SER A 826 7.74 8.45 11.73
CA SER A 826 8.40 9.76 11.72
C SER A 826 9.18 10.02 10.42
N GLN A 827 9.82 8.99 9.86
CA GLN A 827 10.49 9.10 8.56
C GLN A 827 9.49 9.30 7.42
N LEU A 828 8.41 8.51 7.38
CA LEU A 828 7.34 8.64 6.39
C LEU A 828 6.71 10.02 6.45
N GLN A 829 6.43 10.55 7.64
CA GLN A 829 5.86 11.88 7.81
C GLN A 829 6.81 12.98 7.31
N LYS A 830 8.13 12.84 7.52
CA LYS A 830 9.12 13.78 6.95
C LYS A 830 9.13 13.76 5.43
N LEU A 831 8.98 12.58 4.82
CA LEU A 831 8.89 12.45 3.37
C LEU A 831 7.58 13.02 2.84
N ALA A 832 6.46 12.74 3.51
CA ALA A 832 5.14 13.26 3.14
C ALA A 832 5.08 14.79 3.16
N ARG A 833 5.79 15.45 4.10
CA ARG A 833 5.94 16.93 4.12
C ARG A 833 6.63 17.50 2.88
N CYS A 834 7.29 16.68 2.06
CA CYS A 834 7.85 17.13 0.78
C CYS A 834 6.80 17.18 -0.34
N LEU A 835 5.59 16.68 -0.11
CA LEU A 835 4.47 16.79 -1.05
C LEU A 835 3.78 18.14 -0.87
N THR A 836 3.08 18.59 -1.91
CA THR A 836 2.21 19.78 -1.80
C THR A 836 1.13 19.53 -0.74
N PRO A 837 0.81 20.52 0.10
CA PRO A 837 -0.27 20.40 1.06
C PRO A 837 -1.58 19.97 0.35
N PRO A 838 -2.36 19.07 0.95
CA PRO A 838 -3.65 18.70 0.41
C PRO A 838 -4.62 19.88 0.49
N GLU A 839 -5.25 20.22 -0.63
CA GLU A 839 -6.36 21.19 -0.69
C GLU A 839 -7.71 20.47 -0.54
N ASN A 840 -8.80 21.23 -0.61
CA ASN A 840 -10.16 20.71 -0.59
C ASN A 840 -10.35 19.77 -1.78
N THR A 841 -11.04 18.65 -1.55
CA THR A 841 -11.25 17.68 -2.62
C THR A 841 -12.25 18.23 -3.63
N VAL A 842 -11.83 18.38 -4.89
CA VAL A 842 -12.72 18.80 -5.99
C VAL A 842 -13.03 17.58 -6.86
N ILE A 843 -14.32 17.27 -7.01
CA ILE A 843 -14.81 16.31 -8.01
C ILE A 843 -15.23 17.11 -9.25
N PRO A 844 -14.47 17.06 -10.36
CA PRO A 844 -14.69 17.94 -11.49
C PRO A 844 -15.93 17.56 -12.30
N HIS A 845 -16.53 18.54 -12.98
CA HIS A 845 -17.69 18.30 -13.84
C HIS A 845 -17.44 17.22 -14.89
N ARG A 846 -16.21 17.09 -15.42
CA ARG A 846 -15.87 16.01 -16.36
C ARG A 846 -16.09 14.62 -15.76
N VAL A 847 -15.75 14.41 -14.48
CA VAL A 847 -15.91 13.12 -13.79
C VAL A 847 -17.38 12.87 -13.49
N ILE A 848 -18.10 13.89 -13.02
CA ILE A 848 -19.55 13.84 -12.76
C ILE A 848 -20.33 13.44 -14.03
N LEU A 849 -20.01 14.08 -15.16
CA LEU A 849 -20.69 13.84 -16.45
C LEU A 849 -20.27 12.52 -17.11
N LYS A 850 -19.01 12.09 -16.94
CA LYS A 850 -18.51 10.84 -17.52
C LYS A 850 -18.94 9.60 -16.72
N TYR A 851 -19.03 9.73 -15.40
CA TYR A 851 -19.37 8.64 -14.48
C TYR A 851 -20.59 8.95 -13.59
N PRO A 852 -21.73 9.38 -14.16
CA PRO A 852 -22.85 9.89 -13.37
C PRO A 852 -23.40 8.85 -12.38
N GLN A 853 -23.55 7.60 -12.80
CA GLN A 853 -24.07 6.56 -11.91
C GLN A 853 -23.10 6.19 -10.78
N ALA A 854 -21.80 6.18 -11.05
CA ALA A 854 -20.79 5.89 -10.02
C ALA A 854 -20.68 7.06 -9.04
N TYR A 855 -20.80 8.29 -9.53
CA TYR A 855 -20.84 9.48 -8.70
C TYR A 855 -22.10 9.55 -7.84
N GLN A 856 -23.29 9.23 -8.37
CA GLN A 856 -24.50 9.11 -7.55
C GLN A 856 -24.33 8.04 -6.45
N ALA A 857 -23.78 6.87 -6.79
CA ALA A 857 -23.52 5.81 -5.80
C ALA A 857 -22.47 6.22 -4.75
N HIS A 858 -21.54 7.13 -5.09
CA HIS A 858 -20.64 7.77 -4.13
C HIS A 858 -21.39 8.73 -3.21
N LEU A 859 -22.25 9.60 -3.77
CA LEU A 859 -23.09 10.53 -3.01
C LEU A 859 -24.01 9.82 -2.01
N GLU A 860 -24.57 8.67 -2.37
CA GLU A 860 -25.37 7.80 -1.48
C GLU A 860 -24.60 7.39 -0.20
N ARG A 861 -23.26 7.35 -0.24
CA ARG A 861 -22.39 6.92 0.87
C ARG A 861 -21.91 8.06 1.77
N ILE A 862 -22.15 9.29 1.33
CA ILE A 862 -21.87 10.54 2.06
C ILE A 862 -23.16 11.38 2.18
N SER A 863 -24.32 10.73 2.11
CA SER A 863 -25.64 11.36 2.12
C SER A 863 -25.89 12.22 3.35
N ASP A 864 -25.33 11.84 4.49
CA ASP A 864 -25.35 12.60 5.73
C ASP A 864 -24.61 13.94 5.64
N PHE A 865 -23.50 13.99 4.90
CA PHE A 865 -22.81 15.26 4.59
C PHE A 865 -23.59 16.13 3.61
N LEU A 866 -24.35 15.52 2.69
CA LEU A 866 -25.21 16.24 1.74
C LEU A 866 -26.44 16.82 2.42
N TYR A 867 -27.03 16.07 3.35
CA TYR A 867 -28.19 16.46 4.15
C TYR A 867 -27.96 17.78 4.91
N CYS A 868 -26.71 18.07 5.27
CA CYS A 868 -26.31 19.31 5.94
C CYS A 868 -26.56 20.57 5.08
N GLY A 869 -26.71 20.43 3.77
CA GLY A 869 -26.89 21.52 2.81
C GLY A 869 -25.57 22.08 2.25
N GLU A 870 -25.70 22.82 1.15
CA GLU A 870 -24.58 23.48 0.48
C GLU A 870 -23.93 24.55 1.37
N GLY A 871 -22.61 24.68 1.29
CA GLY A 871 -21.79 25.61 2.07
C GLY A 871 -21.36 25.08 3.44
N VAL A 872 -21.80 23.88 3.85
CA VAL A 872 -21.42 23.27 5.14
C VAL A 872 -20.22 22.33 4.99
N TRP A 873 -20.35 21.30 4.15
CA TRP A 873 -19.31 20.29 3.88
C TRP A 873 -18.96 20.18 2.40
N TRP A 874 -19.75 20.81 1.55
CA TRP A 874 -19.55 20.83 0.11
C TRP A 874 -20.13 22.12 -0.46
N ARG A 875 -19.64 22.55 -1.62
CA ARG A 875 -20.21 23.65 -2.38
C ARG A 875 -20.03 23.43 -3.88
N HIS A 876 -20.95 23.96 -4.67
CA HIS A 876 -20.76 24.02 -6.11
C HIS A 876 -19.73 25.11 -6.44
N ILE A 877 -18.75 24.76 -7.26
CA ILE A 877 -17.78 25.69 -7.80
C ILE A 877 -17.73 25.57 -9.31
N LEU A 878 -17.00 26.48 -9.94
CA LEU A 878 -16.97 26.56 -11.37
C LEU A 878 -16.49 25.27 -12.07
N THR A 879 -15.49 24.61 -11.50
CA THR A 879 -14.85 23.44 -12.08
C THR A 879 -15.52 22.12 -11.69
N GLY A 880 -16.49 22.14 -10.76
CA GLY A 880 -17.14 20.95 -10.24
C GLY A 880 -17.69 21.13 -8.83
N VAL A 881 -17.61 20.08 -8.03
CA VAL A 881 -18.10 20.07 -6.64
C VAL A 881 -16.90 20.03 -5.71
N GLU A 882 -16.74 21.07 -4.88
CA GLU A 882 -15.69 21.15 -3.88
C GLU A 882 -16.22 20.64 -2.54
N PHE A 883 -15.50 19.73 -1.92
CA PHE A 883 -15.75 19.25 -0.56
C PHE A 883 -14.79 19.93 0.40
N LEU A 884 -15.34 20.53 1.47
CA LEU A 884 -14.60 21.27 2.49
C LEU A 884 -13.92 20.29 3.47
N ASP A 885 -12.93 19.57 2.95
CA ASP A 885 -12.28 18.43 3.61
C ASP A 885 -10.75 18.55 3.68
N ALA A 886 -10.19 19.74 3.44
CA ALA A 886 -8.76 20.02 3.56
C ALA A 886 -8.25 20.00 5.02
N PRO A 887 -6.94 19.78 5.25
CA PRO A 887 -6.38 19.74 6.60
C PRO A 887 -6.51 21.05 7.42
N ASP A 888 -6.75 22.17 6.76
CA ASP A 888 -7.03 23.50 7.36
C ASP A 888 -8.53 23.74 7.62
N GLU A 889 -9.42 22.96 7.02
CA GLU A 889 -10.86 23.02 7.30
C GLU A 889 -11.20 22.51 8.70
N ARG A 890 -12.35 22.95 9.22
CA ARG A 890 -12.85 22.56 10.54
C ARG A 890 -13.04 21.04 10.61
N GLN A 891 -12.54 20.43 11.68
CA GLN A 891 -12.68 18.99 11.90
C GLN A 891 -14.14 18.55 12.13
N ARG A 892 -14.95 19.46 12.69
CA ARG A 892 -16.36 19.26 13.07
C ARG A 892 -17.17 20.50 12.76
N ASN A 893 -18.46 20.29 12.54
CA ASN A 893 -19.47 21.32 12.43
C ASN A 893 -20.64 20.92 13.33
N ASP A 894 -21.23 21.86 14.07
CA ASP A 894 -22.36 21.55 14.97
C ASP A 894 -23.59 21.06 14.18
N LYS A 895 -23.69 21.43 12.89
CA LYS A 895 -24.68 20.91 11.94
C LYS A 895 -24.19 19.70 11.13
N GLY A 896 -22.99 19.19 11.42
CA GLY A 896 -22.37 18.10 10.68
C GLY A 896 -22.81 16.71 11.18
N PRO A 897 -22.48 15.65 10.43
CA PRO A 897 -22.91 14.31 10.79
C PRO A 897 -22.30 13.85 12.12
N PRO A 898 -23.05 13.05 12.90
CA PRO A 898 -22.55 12.45 14.12
C PRO A 898 -21.41 11.47 13.82
N LEU A 899 -20.48 11.36 14.76
CA LEU A 899 -19.46 10.32 14.71
C LEU A 899 -19.98 9.09 15.48
N HIS A 900 -20.39 8.06 14.77
CA HIS A 900 -20.81 6.79 15.37
C HIS A 900 -19.61 6.01 15.93
N HIS A 901 -19.89 5.05 16.81
CA HIS A 901 -18.85 4.31 17.51
C HIS A 901 -19.12 2.82 17.49
N PHE A 902 -18.07 2.01 17.35
CA PHE A 902 -18.20 0.57 17.26
C PHE A 902 -18.93 -0.08 18.44
N ARG A 903 -18.92 0.53 19.62
CA ARG A 903 -19.62 -0.01 20.80
C ARG A 903 -21.14 -0.09 20.61
N SER A 904 -21.70 0.84 19.84
CA SER A 904 -23.14 0.96 19.62
C SER A 904 -23.56 0.70 18.16
N HIS A 905 -22.63 0.80 17.21
CA HIS A 905 -22.91 0.68 15.77
C HIS A 905 -22.10 -0.43 15.13
N THR A 906 -22.69 -1.12 14.16
CA THR A 906 -22.07 -2.10 13.26
C THR A 906 -21.91 -1.50 11.86
N PRO A 907 -21.10 -2.10 10.98
CA PRO A 907 -21.09 -1.70 9.57
C PRO A 907 -22.50 -1.77 8.93
N GLN A 908 -23.32 -2.75 9.33
CA GLN A 908 -24.68 -2.90 8.85
C GLN A 908 -25.59 -1.73 9.29
N SER A 909 -25.52 -1.32 10.55
CA SER A 909 -26.32 -0.18 11.02
C SER A 909 -25.86 1.14 10.41
N GLU A 910 -24.55 1.30 10.17
CA GLU A 910 -23.99 2.49 9.50
C GLU A 910 -24.49 2.60 8.05
N GLU A 911 -24.51 1.50 7.29
CA GLU A 911 -25.07 1.49 5.94
C GLU A 911 -26.56 1.81 5.95
N GLN A 912 -27.31 1.35 6.94
CA GLN A 912 -28.73 1.68 7.07
C GLN A 912 -28.92 3.17 7.35
N TYR A 913 -28.16 3.74 8.29
CA TYR A 913 -28.17 5.17 8.58
C TYR A 913 -27.93 6.04 7.33
N LEU A 914 -26.96 5.68 6.50
CA LEU A 914 -26.68 6.42 5.25
C LEU A 914 -27.80 6.28 4.22
N ARG A 915 -28.45 5.12 4.13
CA ARG A 915 -29.64 4.93 3.29
C ARG A 915 -30.81 5.79 3.77
N ASP A 916 -31.01 5.87 5.07
CA ASP A 916 -32.05 6.69 5.67
C ASP A 916 -31.79 8.18 5.39
N CYS A 917 -30.55 8.65 5.58
CA CYS A 917 -30.13 10.01 5.22
C CYS A 917 -30.33 10.31 3.72
N TRP A 918 -30.06 9.34 2.84
CA TRP A 918 -30.29 9.50 1.40
C TRP A 918 -31.78 9.66 1.09
N ASN A 919 -32.64 8.84 1.71
CA ASN A 919 -34.09 8.96 1.56
C ASN A 919 -34.61 10.30 2.08
N GLU A 920 -34.03 10.83 3.17
CA GLU A 920 -34.34 12.16 3.66
C GLU A 920 -33.92 13.27 2.69
N CYS A 921 -32.73 13.17 2.08
CA CYS A 921 -32.30 14.12 1.05
C CYS A 921 -33.30 14.17 -0.13
N LEU A 922 -33.80 13.00 -0.56
CA LEU A 922 -34.80 12.90 -1.63
C LEU A 922 -36.17 13.45 -1.21
N THR A 923 -36.57 13.26 0.04
CA THR A 923 -37.89 13.67 0.55
C THR A 923 -37.95 15.16 0.86
N GLN A 924 -36.90 15.71 1.46
CA GLN A 924 -36.80 17.12 1.86
C GLN A 924 -36.33 18.04 0.72
N GLN A 925 -36.09 17.50 -0.49
CA GLN A 925 -35.56 18.23 -1.65
C GLN A 925 -34.30 19.06 -1.33
N VAL A 926 -33.41 18.50 -0.50
CA VAL A 926 -32.09 19.11 -0.27
C VAL A 926 -31.35 19.14 -1.61
N THR A 927 -30.62 20.23 -1.89
CA THR A 927 -29.80 20.32 -3.10
C THR A 927 -28.81 19.18 -3.13
N ILE A 928 -28.95 18.26 -4.10
CA ILE A 928 -28.00 17.17 -4.32
C ILE A 928 -27.12 17.58 -5.51
N PRO A 929 -25.78 17.51 -5.39
CA PRO A 929 -24.87 17.96 -6.43
C PRO A 929 -24.78 17.02 -7.64
N HIS A 930 -25.92 16.69 -8.26
CA HIS A 930 -26.01 15.72 -9.34
C HIS A 930 -27.19 16.02 -10.27
N HIS A 931 -26.99 16.15 -11.58
CA HIS A 931 -28.05 16.58 -12.51
C HIS A 931 -29.27 15.67 -12.60
N VAL A 932 -29.05 14.35 -12.67
CA VAL A 932 -30.10 13.34 -12.90
C VAL A 932 -29.98 12.23 -11.87
N LEU A 933 -30.91 12.14 -10.93
CA LEU A 933 -30.94 11.06 -9.95
C LEU A 933 -31.78 9.89 -10.45
N LYS A 934 -31.21 8.69 -10.41
CA LYS A 934 -31.93 7.44 -10.66
C LYS A 934 -32.29 6.81 -9.32
N ILE A 935 -33.57 6.69 -9.02
CA ILE A 935 -34.07 6.08 -7.79
C ILE A 935 -34.40 4.63 -8.09
N TYR A 936 -33.89 3.73 -7.24
CA TYR A 936 -34.06 2.30 -7.36
C TYR A 936 -34.94 1.77 -6.23
N ASP A 937 -35.72 0.74 -6.50
CA ASP A 937 -36.46 0.01 -5.47
C ASP A 937 -35.52 -0.88 -4.64
N GLU A 938 -36.07 -1.58 -3.64
CA GLU A 938 -35.30 -2.47 -2.76
C GLU A 938 -34.64 -3.65 -3.49
N ASP A 939 -35.22 -4.05 -4.63
CA ASP A 939 -34.74 -5.13 -5.50
C ASP A 939 -33.67 -4.65 -6.50
N GLY A 940 -33.38 -3.33 -6.52
CA GLY A 940 -32.40 -2.71 -7.40
C GLY A 940 -32.92 -2.40 -8.80
N ASN A 941 -34.23 -2.47 -9.03
CA ASN A 941 -34.85 -2.05 -10.28
C ASN A 941 -35.05 -0.53 -10.28
N LEU A 942 -34.95 0.09 -11.45
CA LEU A 942 -35.16 1.53 -11.59
C LEU A 942 -36.64 1.86 -11.34
N GLN A 943 -36.92 2.61 -10.28
CA GLN A 943 -38.25 3.04 -9.89
C GLN A 943 -38.62 4.38 -10.55
N SER A 944 -37.72 5.37 -10.50
CA SER A 944 -37.96 6.70 -11.10
C SER A 944 -36.67 7.44 -11.42
N VAL A 945 -36.78 8.50 -12.21
CA VAL A 945 -35.68 9.41 -12.54
C VAL A 945 -36.11 10.83 -12.14
N GLN A 946 -35.30 11.50 -11.32
CA GLN A 946 -35.54 12.86 -10.85
C GLN A 946 -34.48 13.83 -11.39
N LEU A 947 -34.91 15.01 -11.81
CA LEU A 947 -34.03 16.13 -12.18
C LEU A 947 -33.88 17.04 -10.96
N THR A 948 -32.65 17.36 -10.58
CA THR A 948 -32.37 18.12 -9.34
C THR A 948 -32.22 19.62 -9.56
N GLY A 949 -32.15 20.08 -10.81
CA GLY A 949 -31.86 21.49 -11.11
C GLY A 949 -30.42 21.93 -10.78
N PHE A 950 -29.50 21.02 -10.43
CA PHE A 950 -28.11 21.34 -10.04
C PHE A 950 -27.28 22.10 -11.11
N GLU A 951 -27.77 22.22 -12.35
CA GLU A 951 -27.14 23.06 -13.39
C GLU A 951 -27.96 24.33 -13.74
N GLU A 952 -29.14 24.52 -13.13
CA GLU A 952 -30.11 25.57 -13.46
C GLU A 952 -30.06 26.81 -12.54
N GLU A 953 -29.41 26.77 -11.37
CA GLU A 953 -29.29 27.94 -10.47
C GLU A 953 -27.84 28.31 -10.11
N GLU A 954 -27.09 28.92 -11.04
CA GLU A 954 -25.96 29.79 -10.64
C GLU A 954 -26.49 31.19 -10.31
N ARG A 955 -26.90 31.43 -9.06
CA ARG A 955 -27.03 32.80 -8.54
C ARG A 955 -25.66 33.33 -8.11
N LEU A 956 -25.15 34.28 -8.89
CA LEU A 956 -24.26 35.41 -8.55
C LEU A 956 -23.00 35.14 -7.70
N VAL A 957 -21.82 35.40 -8.29
CA VAL A 957 -21.03 36.65 -8.10
C VAL A 957 -20.22 36.92 -9.40
N ASP A 958 -20.07 38.21 -9.74
CA ASP A 958 -19.32 38.80 -10.86
C ASP A 958 -19.89 38.61 -12.28
N LEU A 959 -21.03 39.28 -12.52
CA LEU A 959 -21.29 40.16 -13.68
C LEU A 959 -22.61 40.88 -13.44
N GLN A 960 -22.64 41.75 -12.42
CA GLN A 960 -23.82 42.56 -12.06
C GLN A 960 -24.20 43.61 -13.13
N GLN A 961 -23.47 43.69 -14.25
CA GLN A 961 -23.72 44.65 -15.34
C GLN A 961 -24.48 44.10 -16.55
N VAL A 962 -24.76 42.79 -16.65
CA VAL A 962 -25.44 42.23 -17.86
C VAL A 962 -26.92 41.94 -17.61
N GLY A 963 -27.30 41.68 -16.35
CA GLY A 963 -28.69 41.43 -15.97
C GLY A 963 -29.58 42.68 -16.01
N GLU A 964 -29.05 43.83 -15.57
CA GLU A 964 -29.75 45.13 -15.65
C GLU A 964 -29.97 45.59 -17.11
N ASP A 965 -29.11 45.14 -18.02
CA ASP A 965 -29.15 45.50 -19.45
C ASP A 965 -30.06 44.59 -20.30
N LEU A 966 -30.64 43.53 -19.74
CA LEU A 966 -31.54 42.60 -20.46
C LEU A 966 -33.02 42.99 -20.38
N VAL A 967 -33.41 43.83 -19.40
CA VAL A 967 -34.80 44.22 -19.13
C VAL A 967 -34.91 45.75 -19.07
N GLU A 968 -35.44 46.38 -20.13
CA GLU A 968 -36.09 47.69 -19.97
C GLU A 968 -37.44 47.43 -19.28
N THR A 969 -37.54 47.76 -18.00
CA THR A 969 -38.82 47.91 -17.31
C THR A 969 -39.56 49.09 -17.91
N VAL A 970 -40.76 48.85 -18.46
CA VAL A 970 -41.69 49.93 -18.79
C VAL A 970 -42.24 50.47 -17.48
N GLU A 971 -41.75 51.62 -17.04
CA GLU A 971 -42.43 52.41 -16.03
C GLU A 971 -43.63 53.10 -16.70
N GLU A 972 -44.83 52.75 -16.25
CA GLU A 972 -46.05 53.48 -16.56
C GLU A 972 -46.03 54.81 -15.80
N GLU A 973 -45.73 55.92 -16.48
CA GLU A 973 -46.07 57.25 -15.99
C GLU A 973 -47.15 57.89 -16.88
N ASN A 974 -48.28 58.18 -16.25
CA ASN A 974 -49.42 58.93 -16.77
C ASN A 974 -49.04 60.39 -17.05
N VAL A 975 -49.24 60.91 -18.28
CA VAL A 975 -49.63 62.33 -18.52
C VAL A 975 -50.43 62.48 -19.84
N GLU A 976 -51.69 62.87 -19.66
CA GLU A 976 -52.65 63.68 -20.44
C GLU A 976 -52.51 63.96 -21.96
N ILE A 977 -53.66 63.81 -22.66
CA ILE A 977 -53.96 64.21 -24.06
C ILE A 977 -54.28 65.72 -24.12
N PRO A 978 -53.93 66.49 -25.18
CA PRO A 978 -54.92 66.81 -26.22
C PRO A 978 -54.40 67.09 -27.66
N GLY A 979 -55.23 66.77 -28.67
CA GLY A 979 -55.32 67.48 -29.98
C GLY A 979 -54.79 66.74 -31.22
N HIS A 980 -55.68 66.17 -32.06
CA HIS A 980 -56.08 66.65 -33.42
C HIS A 980 -54.90 67.16 -34.30
N ASP A 981 -54.68 66.74 -35.55
CA ASP A 981 -55.64 66.49 -36.62
C ASP A 981 -54.92 65.84 -37.84
N ARG A 982 -55.69 65.08 -38.63
CA ARG A 982 -55.55 64.84 -40.10
C ARG A 982 -54.45 63.91 -40.69
N VAL A 983 -54.88 62.65 -40.88
CA VAL A 983 -54.83 61.84 -42.14
C VAL A 983 -55.15 62.74 -43.35
N PRO A 984 -54.56 62.61 -44.58
CA PRO A 984 -54.63 61.42 -45.46
C PRO A 984 -53.40 61.21 -46.38
N SER A 985 -53.22 60.15 -47.16
CA SER A 985 -53.83 58.84 -47.30
C SER A 985 -53.24 58.21 -48.57
N TYR A 986 -53.20 56.88 -48.63
CA TYR A 986 -53.47 56.06 -49.83
C TYR A 986 -52.50 56.26 -51.02
N THR A 987 -52.04 55.24 -51.74
CA THR A 987 -52.59 53.91 -52.01
C THR A 987 -51.52 53.20 -52.86
N GLU A 988 -51.36 51.89 -52.62
CA GLU A 988 -51.35 50.84 -53.66
C GLU A 988 -50.26 50.93 -54.76
N ASP A 989 -49.57 49.87 -55.18
CA ASP A 989 -49.91 48.46 -55.04
C ASP A 989 -48.83 47.56 -55.64
N THR A 990 -48.98 46.26 -55.36
CA THR A 990 -48.58 45.10 -56.19
C THR A 990 -47.07 44.81 -56.31
N MET A 991 -46.52 43.92 -55.48
CA MET A 991 -46.46 42.44 -55.67
C MET A 991 -45.71 41.96 -56.93
N MET A 992 -44.55 41.34 -56.73
CA MET A 992 -44.30 39.91 -57.00
C MET A 992 -42.79 39.62 -57.10
N THR A 993 -42.32 38.82 -56.13
CA THR A 993 -41.15 37.92 -56.13
C THR A 993 -41.15 36.93 -57.31
N PRO A 994 -40.12 36.06 -57.47
CA PRO A 994 -38.67 36.21 -57.25
C PRO A 994 -37.87 35.62 -58.43
N GLN A 995 -36.55 35.83 -58.51
CA GLN A 995 -35.66 34.76 -59.00
C GLN A 995 -34.19 34.97 -58.62
N ILE A 996 -33.59 33.89 -58.14
CA ILE A 996 -32.20 33.72 -57.71
C ILE A 996 -31.34 33.47 -58.94
N VAL A 997 -30.28 34.26 -59.15
CA VAL A 997 -29.08 33.83 -59.90
C VAL A 997 -27.84 34.44 -59.24
N SER A 998 -26.93 33.57 -58.82
CA SER A 998 -25.57 33.89 -58.36
C SER A 998 -24.71 34.40 -59.52
N LEU A 999 -23.84 35.38 -59.28
CA LEU A 999 -22.56 35.51 -59.98
C LEU A 999 -21.61 36.42 -59.17
N ALA A 1000 -20.41 35.92 -58.95
CA ALA A 1000 -19.29 36.64 -58.35
C ALA A 1000 -18.70 37.65 -59.34
N GLY A 1001 -18.25 38.80 -58.82
CA GLY A 1001 -17.49 39.80 -59.57
C GLY A 1001 -17.11 40.97 -58.66
N ASN A 1002 -15.82 41.07 -58.33
CA ASN A 1002 -15.23 42.18 -57.60
C ASN A 1002 -15.24 43.46 -58.45
N GLU A 1003 -15.80 44.55 -57.92
CA GLU A 1003 -15.34 45.90 -58.28
C GLU A 1003 -15.21 46.78 -57.03
N SER A 1004 -14.06 47.43 -56.98
CA SER A 1004 -13.57 48.37 -55.99
C SER A 1004 -14.48 49.58 -55.79
N THR A 1005 -14.85 49.85 -54.54
CA THR A 1005 -15.50 51.10 -54.11
C THR A 1005 -14.76 51.71 -52.92
N THR A 1006 -14.63 53.03 -52.97
CA THR A 1006 -13.73 53.89 -52.18
C THR A 1006 -14.02 53.94 -50.67
N PRO A 1007 -13.05 54.33 -49.81
CA PRO A 1007 -13.18 54.31 -48.35
C PRO A 1007 -14.36 55.11 -47.77
N TYR A 1008 -14.87 56.11 -48.51
CA TYR A 1008 -15.91 57.02 -48.03
C TYR A 1008 -17.34 56.45 -48.07
N GLN A 1009 -17.58 55.37 -48.83
CA GLN A 1009 -18.89 54.68 -48.85
C GLN A 1009 -19.03 53.63 -47.73
N ASN A 1010 -17.92 53.21 -47.11
CA ASN A 1010 -17.95 52.30 -45.97
C ASN A 1010 -18.39 52.98 -44.67
N GLU A 1011 -18.16 54.29 -44.50
CA GLU A 1011 -18.59 55.01 -43.29
C GLU A 1011 -20.11 55.26 -43.25
N VAL A 1012 -20.74 55.56 -44.39
CA VAL A 1012 -22.20 55.80 -44.46
C VAL A 1012 -23.02 54.49 -44.42
N ILE A 1013 -22.44 53.37 -44.84
CA ILE A 1013 -23.05 52.04 -44.68
C ILE A 1013 -22.82 51.51 -43.25
N ALA A 1014 -21.70 51.83 -42.60
CA ALA A 1014 -21.40 51.39 -41.23
C ALA A 1014 -22.32 52.01 -40.16
N GLU A 1015 -22.90 53.20 -40.36
CA GLU A 1015 -23.87 53.77 -39.41
C GLU A 1015 -25.27 53.13 -39.48
N LYS A 1016 -25.67 52.59 -40.64
CA LYS A 1016 -27.00 51.97 -40.84
C LYS A 1016 -27.14 50.56 -40.26
N PHE A 1017 -26.03 49.92 -39.88
CA PHE A 1017 -26.01 48.51 -39.43
C PHE A 1017 -25.42 48.30 -38.02
N LYS A 1018 -25.29 49.36 -37.21
CA LYS A 1018 -25.00 49.17 -35.78
C LYS A 1018 -26.20 48.55 -35.09
N LEU A 1019 -26.01 47.41 -34.44
CA LEU A 1019 -27.02 46.76 -33.62
C LEU A 1019 -27.50 47.74 -32.54
N LYS A 1020 -28.81 47.95 -32.44
CA LYS A 1020 -29.41 49.00 -31.61
C LYS A 1020 -29.90 48.47 -30.27
N THR A 1021 -30.49 47.27 -30.26
CA THR A 1021 -31.02 46.64 -29.05
C THR A 1021 -29.93 45.96 -28.24
N THR A 1022 -30.03 46.06 -26.91
CA THR A 1022 -29.08 45.44 -25.98
C THR A 1022 -29.06 43.91 -26.11
N LEU A 1023 -30.22 43.30 -26.36
CA LEU A 1023 -30.32 41.87 -26.67
C LEU A 1023 -29.47 41.51 -27.90
N ALA A 1024 -29.62 42.19 -29.03
CA ALA A 1024 -28.90 41.86 -30.24
C ALA A 1024 -27.39 42.12 -30.10
N LYS A 1025 -26.99 43.20 -29.42
CA LYS A 1025 -25.57 43.49 -29.09
C LYS A 1025 -24.95 42.36 -28.27
N ASN A 1026 -25.67 41.83 -27.29
CA ASN A 1026 -25.16 40.75 -26.45
C ASN A 1026 -25.18 39.39 -27.18
N VAL A 1027 -26.20 39.11 -28.01
CA VAL A 1027 -26.25 37.90 -28.85
C VAL A 1027 -25.11 37.91 -29.89
N ALA A 1028 -24.75 39.07 -30.43
CA ALA A 1028 -23.63 39.22 -31.36
C ALA A 1028 -22.27 38.85 -30.73
N LYS A 1029 -22.12 38.95 -29.40
CA LYS A 1029 -20.91 38.46 -28.70
C LYS A 1029 -20.78 36.92 -28.79
N VAL A 1030 -21.87 36.20 -29.03
CA VAL A 1030 -21.92 34.74 -29.13
C VAL A 1030 -21.90 34.25 -30.58
N LEU A 1031 -22.77 34.83 -31.41
CA LEU A 1031 -22.98 34.39 -32.80
C LEU A 1031 -22.21 35.22 -33.84
N GLY A 1032 -21.64 36.36 -33.44
CA GLY A 1032 -21.14 37.38 -34.37
C GLY A 1032 -22.26 38.25 -34.93
N ASP A 1033 -21.89 39.25 -35.72
CA ASP A 1033 -22.83 40.13 -36.43
C ASP A 1033 -23.40 39.42 -37.68
N THR A 1034 -24.29 38.46 -37.45
CA THR A 1034 -24.92 37.67 -38.52
C THR A 1034 -26.24 38.28 -38.99
N CYS A 1035 -26.68 37.88 -40.18
CA CYS A 1035 -27.95 38.35 -40.72
C CYS A 1035 -29.16 38.05 -39.82
N GLU A 1036 -29.12 36.95 -39.05
CA GLU A 1036 -30.17 36.59 -38.10
C GLU A 1036 -30.16 37.48 -36.86
N VAL A 1037 -28.98 37.86 -36.36
CA VAL A 1037 -28.86 38.81 -35.23
C VAL A 1037 -29.34 40.20 -35.64
N ARG A 1038 -29.00 40.65 -36.85
CA ARG A 1038 -29.52 41.90 -37.43
C ARG A 1038 -31.03 41.85 -37.66
N THR A 1039 -31.56 40.70 -38.05
CA THR A 1039 -33.01 40.50 -38.24
C THR A 1039 -33.73 40.54 -36.89
N LEU A 1040 -33.18 39.88 -35.86
CA LEU A 1040 -33.69 39.96 -34.50
C LEU A 1040 -33.70 41.41 -33.98
N ASP A 1041 -32.62 42.16 -34.22
CA ASP A 1041 -32.50 43.56 -33.82
C ASP A 1041 -33.57 44.44 -34.48
N LYS A 1042 -33.77 44.27 -35.79
CA LYS A 1042 -34.81 44.97 -36.56
C LYS A 1042 -36.21 44.63 -36.05
N MET A 1043 -36.53 43.36 -35.86
CA MET A 1043 -37.87 42.94 -35.40
C MET A 1043 -38.14 43.40 -33.96
N ARG A 1044 -37.13 43.41 -33.09
CA ARG A 1044 -37.26 43.92 -31.72
C ARG A 1044 -37.47 45.44 -31.69
N MET A 1045 -36.82 46.19 -32.59
CA MET A 1045 -37.08 47.62 -32.75
C MET A 1045 -38.49 47.91 -33.27
N VAL A 1046 -39.01 47.08 -34.17
CA VAL A 1046 -40.39 47.20 -34.68
C VAL A 1046 -41.42 47.01 -33.55
N ILE A 1047 -41.17 46.07 -32.63
CA ILE A 1047 -42.03 45.88 -31.45
C ILE A 1047 -41.91 47.03 -30.46
N LYS A 1048 -40.68 47.50 -30.19
CA LYS A 1048 -40.45 48.63 -29.25
C LYS A 1048 -41.19 49.90 -29.69
N ASN A 1049 -41.34 50.10 -31.00
CA ASN A 1049 -42.03 51.26 -31.56
C ASN A 1049 -43.55 51.03 -31.76
N ASN A 1050 -44.07 49.81 -31.60
CA ASN A 1050 -45.49 49.49 -31.84
C ASN A 1050 -45.93 48.21 -31.09
N LEU A 1051 -46.20 48.35 -29.79
CA LEU A 1051 -46.48 47.24 -28.86
C LEU A 1051 -47.74 46.42 -29.19
N ASN A 1052 -48.72 46.97 -29.91
CA ASN A 1052 -49.99 46.30 -30.23
C ASN A 1052 -50.00 45.53 -31.58
N ASN A 1053 -48.86 45.44 -32.28
CA ASN A 1053 -48.78 44.77 -33.58
C ASN A 1053 -48.59 43.26 -33.44
N LYS A 1054 -49.69 42.49 -33.56
CA LYS A 1054 -49.69 41.01 -33.52
C LYS A 1054 -48.77 40.36 -34.57
N GLU A 1055 -48.68 40.95 -35.77
CA GLU A 1055 -47.83 40.43 -36.85
C GLU A 1055 -46.35 40.72 -36.57
N GLY A 1056 -46.05 41.91 -36.01
CA GLY A 1056 -44.71 42.26 -35.53
C GLY A 1056 -44.22 41.34 -34.40
N GLN A 1057 -45.12 41.00 -33.47
CA GLN A 1057 -44.85 40.06 -32.38
C GLN A 1057 -44.53 38.66 -32.90
N LYS A 1058 -45.34 38.13 -33.82
CA LYS A 1058 -45.11 36.83 -34.45
C LYS A 1058 -43.80 36.77 -35.25
N ASN A 1059 -43.45 37.84 -35.96
CA ASN A 1059 -42.21 37.93 -36.72
C ASN A 1059 -40.97 38.03 -35.82
N TYR A 1060 -41.06 38.73 -34.69
CA TYR A 1060 -40.01 38.73 -33.67
C TYR A 1060 -39.85 37.36 -33.01
N GLU A 1061 -40.94 36.71 -32.63
CA GLU A 1061 -40.90 35.37 -32.03
C GLU A 1061 -40.24 34.37 -32.99
N THR A 1062 -40.60 34.43 -34.28
CA THR A 1062 -39.97 33.59 -35.33
C THR A 1062 -38.47 33.86 -35.46
N ALA A 1063 -38.05 35.14 -35.50
CA ALA A 1063 -36.64 35.52 -35.55
C ALA A 1063 -35.88 35.12 -34.27
N LEU A 1064 -36.54 35.22 -33.12
CA LEU A 1064 -36.01 34.83 -31.82
C LEU A 1064 -35.80 33.30 -31.76
N THR A 1065 -36.72 32.49 -32.27
CA THR A 1065 -36.57 31.02 -32.32
C THR A 1065 -35.36 30.58 -33.16
N VAL A 1066 -35.10 31.26 -34.28
CA VAL A 1066 -33.92 31.00 -35.12
C VAL A 1066 -32.63 31.32 -34.36
N VAL A 1067 -32.59 32.48 -33.68
CA VAL A 1067 -31.43 32.87 -32.85
C VAL A 1067 -31.24 31.94 -31.67
N GLN A 1068 -32.32 31.58 -30.96
CA GLN A 1068 -32.33 30.62 -29.85
C GLN A 1068 -31.71 29.28 -30.25
N SER A 1069 -32.15 28.74 -31.40
CA SER A 1069 -31.64 27.49 -31.96
C SER A 1069 -30.15 27.58 -32.32
N LYS A 1070 -29.69 28.72 -32.87
CA LYS A 1070 -28.27 28.95 -33.18
C LYS A 1070 -27.41 29.13 -31.93
N VAL A 1071 -27.89 29.84 -30.91
CA VAL A 1071 -27.21 29.98 -29.61
C VAL A 1071 -27.10 28.62 -28.93
N LEU A 1072 -28.15 27.79 -28.96
CA LEU A 1072 -28.12 26.42 -28.45
C LEU A 1072 -27.08 25.56 -29.18
N ALA A 1073 -27.05 25.60 -30.52
CA ALA A 1073 -26.05 24.86 -31.30
C ALA A 1073 -24.60 25.34 -31.03
N LYS A 1074 -24.42 26.66 -30.86
CA LYS A 1074 -23.14 27.26 -30.50
C LYS A 1074 -22.71 26.86 -29.09
N HIS A 1075 -23.63 26.85 -28.12
CA HIS A 1075 -23.40 26.36 -26.76
C HIS A 1075 -22.91 24.91 -26.77
N SER A 1076 -23.59 24.01 -27.47
CA SER A 1076 -23.17 22.60 -27.56
C SER A 1076 -21.79 22.44 -28.19
N THR A 1077 -21.47 23.25 -29.20
CA THR A 1077 -20.15 23.25 -29.85
C THR A 1077 -19.05 23.72 -28.90
N LEU A 1078 -19.29 24.84 -28.19
CA LEU A 1078 -18.35 25.40 -27.22
C LEU A 1078 -18.16 24.47 -26.03
N LYS A 1079 -19.21 23.80 -25.54
CA LYS A 1079 -19.13 22.83 -24.43
C LYS A 1079 -18.20 21.68 -24.80
N ARG A 1080 -18.33 21.15 -26.02
CA ARG A 1080 -17.43 20.11 -26.53
C ARG A 1080 -15.98 20.60 -26.63
N GLN A 1081 -15.77 21.79 -27.18
CA GLN A 1081 -14.43 22.37 -27.31
C GLN A 1081 -13.77 22.63 -25.95
N PHE A 1082 -14.54 23.07 -24.97
CA PHE A 1082 -14.06 23.28 -23.61
C PHE A 1082 -13.71 21.95 -22.93
N GLN A 1083 -14.55 20.92 -23.06
CA GLN A 1083 -14.25 19.56 -22.57
C GLN A 1083 -13.03 18.92 -23.24
N GLU A 1084 -12.82 19.17 -24.54
CA GLU A 1084 -11.61 18.74 -25.26
C GLU A 1084 -10.37 19.46 -24.72
N TRP A 1085 -10.47 20.75 -24.44
CA TRP A 1085 -9.41 21.49 -23.77
C TRP A 1085 -9.14 20.96 -22.36
N GLU A 1086 -10.16 20.72 -21.52
CA GLU A 1086 -9.97 20.14 -20.17
C GLU A 1086 -9.26 18.78 -20.23
N LYS A 1087 -9.63 17.93 -21.19
CA LYS A 1087 -8.94 16.64 -21.43
C LYS A 1087 -7.50 16.82 -21.89
N GLY A 1088 -7.26 17.78 -22.78
CA GLY A 1088 -5.91 18.13 -23.24
C GLY A 1088 -5.06 18.64 -22.08
N PHE A 1089 -5.58 19.58 -21.31
CA PHE A 1089 -4.95 20.12 -20.11
C PHE A 1089 -4.60 19.00 -19.13
N PHE A 1090 -5.57 18.15 -18.78
CA PHE A 1090 -5.35 16.99 -17.89
C PHE A 1090 -4.23 16.08 -18.38
N ALA A 1091 -4.20 15.76 -19.68
CA ALA A 1091 -3.17 14.91 -20.27
C ALA A 1091 -1.79 15.60 -20.32
N GLU A 1092 -1.75 16.91 -20.56
CA GLU A 1092 -0.52 17.70 -20.69
C GLU A 1092 0.07 18.15 -19.34
N HIS A 1093 -0.75 18.19 -18.28
CA HIS A 1093 -0.38 18.69 -16.94
C HIS A 1093 -0.36 17.58 -15.89
N ASP A 1094 0.25 16.44 -16.24
CA ASP A 1094 0.52 15.32 -15.33
C ASP A 1094 -0.75 14.78 -14.62
N CYS A 1095 -1.89 14.71 -15.33
CA CYS A 1095 -3.19 14.30 -14.79
C CYS A 1095 -3.71 15.21 -13.66
N ASN A 1096 -3.30 16.48 -13.63
CA ASN A 1096 -3.91 17.48 -12.75
C ASN A 1096 -5.08 18.17 -13.46
N GLU A 1097 -6.16 18.40 -12.73
CA GLU A 1097 -7.30 19.14 -13.23
C GLU A 1097 -7.00 20.64 -13.33
N PRO A 1098 -7.54 21.35 -14.33
CA PRO A 1098 -7.39 22.80 -14.42
C PRO A 1098 -8.12 23.49 -13.26
N THR A 1099 -7.39 24.36 -12.54
CA THR A 1099 -7.99 25.26 -11.55
C THR A 1099 -8.67 26.45 -12.22
N ALA A 1100 -9.45 27.22 -11.47
CA ALA A 1100 -10.04 28.46 -11.97
C ALA A 1100 -8.98 29.47 -12.44
N ASP A 1101 -7.79 29.48 -11.81
CA ASP A 1101 -6.70 30.36 -12.21
C ASP A 1101 -5.98 29.85 -13.46
N ASP A 1102 -5.88 28.53 -13.66
CA ASP A 1102 -5.35 27.95 -14.90
C ASP A 1102 -6.24 28.29 -16.11
N ILE A 1103 -7.57 28.23 -15.93
CA ILE A 1103 -8.53 28.64 -16.96
C ILE A 1103 -8.36 30.12 -17.30
N ARG A 1104 -8.13 30.99 -16.30
CA ARG A 1104 -7.91 32.43 -16.52
C ARG A 1104 -6.55 32.72 -17.18
N ALA A 1105 -5.54 31.89 -16.91
CA ALA A 1105 -4.21 32.03 -17.48
C ALA A 1105 -4.14 31.62 -18.95
N ASP A 1106 -4.95 30.64 -19.37
CA ASP A 1106 -5.07 30.22 -20.77
C ASP A 1106 -6.10 31.09 -21.52
N ILE A 1107 -5.61 31.96 -22.40
CA ILE A 1107 -6.44 32.90 -23.19
C ILE A 1107 -7.55 32.18 -23.97
N ARG A 1108 -7.25 31.00 -24.52
CA ARG A 1108 -8.21 30.25 -25.33
C ARG A 1108 -9.27 29.59 -24.45
N ALA A 1109 -8.86 29.01 -23.33
CA ALA A 1109 -9.76 28.41 -22.35
C ALA A 1109 -10.69 29.46 -21.74
N TYR A 1110 -10.14 30.60 -21.35
CA TYR A 1110 -10.88 31.71 -20.77
C TYR A 1110 -11.95 32.26 -21.71
N GLU A 1111 -11.62 32.45 -23.00
CA GLU A 1111 -12.58 32.95 -23.99
C GLU A 1111 -13.67 31.91 -24.33
N LEU A 1112 -13.30 30.62 -24.43
CA LEU A 1112 -14.27 29.53 -24.56
C LEU A 1112 -15.24 29.51 -23.38
N TYR A 1113 -14.68 29.61 -22.16
CA TYR A 1113 -15.42 29.61 -20.91
C TYR A 1113 -16.39 30.81 -20.80
N LYS A 1114 -15.90 32.02 -21.07
CA LYS A 1114 -16.70 33.26 -21.03
C LYS A 1114 -17.87 33.23 -22.04
N THR A 1115 -17.60 32.76 -23.26
CA THR A 1115 -18.61 32.65 -24.31
C THR A 1115 -19.64 31.56 -23.98
N LEU A 1116 -19.19 30.42 -23.43
CA LEU A 1116 -20.06 29.34 -22.97
C LEU A 1116 -21.02 29.84 -21.87
N ARG A 1117 -20.50 30.63 -20.91
CA ARG A 1117 -21.29 31.22 -19.82
C ARG A 1117 -22.36 32.19 -20.34
N LEU A 1118 -22.00 33.02 -21.33
CA LEU A 1118 -22.94 33.95 -21.96
C LEU A 1118 -24.06 33.23 -22.74
N CYS A 1119 -23.74 32.13 -23.45
CA CYS A 1119 -24.74 31.27 -24.08
C CYS A 1119 -25.71 30.69 -23.05
N LYS A 1120 -25.21 30.20 -21.91
CA LYS A 1120 -26.01 29.58 -20.85
C LYS A 1120 -26.99 30.58 -20.25
N GLN A 1121 -26.55 31.82 -20.00
CA GLN A 1121 -27.42 32.92 -19.53
C GLN A 1121 -28.57 33.23 -20.50
N PHE A 1122 -28.31 33.25 -21.81
CA PHE A 1122 -29.37 33.45 -22.80
C PHE A 1122 -30.41 32.32 -22.80
N LEU A 1123 -29.95 31.06 -22.75
CA LEU A 1123 -30.83 29.90 -22.75
C LEU A 1123 -31.71 29.84 -21.49
N GLN A 1124 -31.15 30.18 -20.33
CA GLN A 1124 -31.88 30.34 -19.07
C GLN A 1124 -32.91 31.46 -19.14
N HIS A 1125 -32.53 32.64 -19.65
CA HIS A 1125 -33.46 33.78 -19.83
C HIS A 1125 -34.64 33.42 -20.75
N TRP A 1126 -34.39 32.62 -21.78
CA TRP A 1126 -35.41 32.15 -22.71
C TRP A 1126 -36.20 30.92 -22.24
N LYS A 1127 -35.94 30.42 -21.02
CA LYS A 1127 -36.55 29.20 -20.46
C LYS A 1127 -36.40 27.98 -21.37
N ILE A 1128 -35.27 27.89 -22.08
CA ILE A 1128 -34.93 26.74 -22.93
C ILE A 1128 -34.13 25.76 -22.09
N THR A 1129 -34.77 24.66 -21.70
CA THR A 1129 -34.11 23.56 -20.99
C THR A 1129 -33.11 22.88 -21.90
N VAL A 1130 -31.83 22.96 -21.56
CA VAL A 1130 -30.76 22.28 -22.29
C VAL A 1130 -30.70 20.84 -21.77
N HIS A 1131 -31.46 19.94 -22.37
CA HIS A 1131 -31.27 18.51 -22.12
C HIS A 1131 -29.96 18.06 -22.78
N LEU A 1132 -28.98 17.68 -21.96
CA LEU A 1132 -27.76 17.00 -22.37
C LEU A 1132 -27.79 15.54 -21.94
#